data_AF-G7DWR4-F1
#
_entry.id   AF-G7DWR4-F1
#
_cell.length_a   1.000
_cell.length_b   1.000
_cell.length_c   1.000
_cell.angle_alpha   90.00
_cell.angle_beta   90.00
_cell.angle_gamma   90.00
#
_symmetry.space_group_name_H-M   'P 1'
#
loop_
_entity.id
_entity.type
_entity.pdbx_description
1 polymer ?
#
loop_
_entity_poly.entity_id
_entity_poly.type
_entity_poly.pdbx_seq_one_letter_code
_entity_poly.pdbx_strand_id
1 'polypeptide(L)'
;MSDDEDEDRQTLLSPPPAKALDKPLKRSQWVIMVIIMLCEPVCFSVIFPFINAEIASLGVPTERVGYSAGAVESAFALAQLFTVLAWGRASDKFGRKPIMISGLAGVAISICSFGLSRTIPGLIVSRSLAGGLSGNVAVAKSMMSEMTSPGSKRRTRMFSLMPVCWSFGCVIGSALGGGLSNAAKRYPTVFGDSAFLHAYPYALPCLIAAVFPFVGAVLSSIVLEETHPNHQPKYERIASYSKTLRHERTISVASAYSDDALLSPTAERRSSQYEDHALQGQDELEREAALHDKPKPSQLRMLLRDPQVQITLANFATRATVITAWTAILPLFAFTPVKSGGLGMSEGELGTMLSIRGLSVTFCQLFLFVPLHERYGGLKLYRFCMLLYPTTYIFPPFINQFARMEGTPARIAEYSVLFIHLAIVSFANISFSCISLLVNALASGSDSLGTLHGLSQTTVSFARAIAPWAGTSLFAWSITDAPEVFNGYLIWLLMILLGLVCASLSFGLSKDTRSFTSEEHPGSERRPTTLRTPTRAGAFELEVHSFDALRLPSSAHQLGTALRQSSIDTSYQASSQGQDSTLTAGSAEQTGRFTAVLLSRCCCCGGSTRSEKEASCALNSDLAVDSHRAKSTTSSRRPHSSTLVGDQTSLSLALADSSGKKDFGEQERIELPLFGVLAPRPTRQPPQPRRQRVSPPSAGSQQTPGSRDSYRRIFSRHYGRLSRAVESTSSAASREHDCSAPSVPEQPDNSDMASMGPINGLRVGVEDATKHIKVSASDGKSGAPKELVYTNCKVVGNGSFGVVFQAKLVSCTPGEGEASSPVGENGEQKQGSGIAAGEDVAIKKVLQDKRFKNRELQIMRLVSHPNVVDLRAFFYSNGEKKKDEVYLNLVLEFVPETVYRASRHFAKLKQTMPMATIKLYMYQLLRSLAYIHSLGICHRDIKPQNLLLNPITGVLKLCDFGSAKILIAGEPNVSYICSRYYRAPELIFGATNYTTNIDVWSTGCVMAELMLGQPLFPGESGIDQLVEIIKVLGTPSRDQIKTMNPNYMEHKFPQIKPHPFSKVFRPRTPQDAIDLISRLLEYTPSSRLTAVEAMCHPFFNELREADAKMVNGKDMPPLFDFTLNELSVRPDLNAQLVPGHAEEALKSRGIDVHNFQPLSAESMRITLD
;
A
#
# COMPACT_ATOMS: atom_id res chain seq x y z
N MET A 1 42.59 5.21 -22.10
CA MET A 1 41.61 6.29 -22.36
C MET A 1 40.27 5.60 -22.47
N SER A 2 39.72 5.19 -21.32
CA SER A 2 38.70 4.12 -21.29
C SER A 2 38.08 3.86 -19.90
N ASP A 3 38.45 4.63 -18.86
CA ASP A 3 38.23 4.20 -17.46
C ASP A 3 37.72 5.32 -16.52
N ASP A 4 37.52 6.54 -17.01
CA ASP A 4 37.13 7.71 -16.18
C ASP A 4 35.65 8.16 -16.37
N GLU A 5 34.82 7.43 -17.13
CA GLU A 5 33.42 7.85 -17.47
C GLU A 5 32.30 7.23 -16.58
N ASP A 6 32.62 6.30 -15.67
CA ASP A 6 31.60 5.50 -14.96
C ASP A 6 31.18 6.03 -13.56
N GLU A 7 31.98 6.86 -12.88
CA GLU A 7 31.58 7.39 -11.55
C GLU A 7 30.54 8.52 -11.66
N ASP A 8 30.69 9.47 -12.60
CA ASP A 8 29.73 10.58 -12.80
C ASP A 8 28.35 10.14 -13.32
N ARG A 9 28.21 8.88 -13.78
CA ARG A 9 26.93 8.34 -14.25
C ARG A 9 25.99 7.88 -13.14
N GLN A 10 26.47 7.63 -11.91
CA GLN A 10 25.61 7.12 -10.83
C GLN A 10 24.91 8.20 -9.98
N THR A 11 25.36 9.45 -10.02
CA THR A 11 24.79 10.56 -9.25
C THR A 11 23.59 11.25 -9.93
N LEU A 12 23.41 11.08 -11.24
CA LEU A 12 22.34 11.72 -12.03
C LEU A 12 21.09 10.84 -12.24
N LEU A 13 21.10 9.57 -11.80
CA LEU A 13 20.03 8.58 -12.06
C LEU A 13 19.04 8.38 -10.90
N SER A 14 19.01 9.29 -9.93
CA SER A 14 17.91 9.38 -8.95
C SER A 14 17.05 10.62 -9.22
N PRO A 15 15.74 10.49 -9.53
CA PRO A 15 14.89 11.67 -9.65
C PRO A 15 14.86 12.41 -8.30
N PRO A 16 14.96 13.75 -8.29
CA PRO A 16 14.91 14.51 -7.05
C PRO A 16 13.59 14.21 -6.33
N PRO A 17 13.60 13.91 -5.02
CA PRO A 17 12.43 13.40 -4.32
C PRO A 17 11.28 14.41 -4.43
N ALA A 18 10.25 14.01 -5.18
CA ALA A 18 9.15 14.89 -5.54
C ALA A 18 8.57 15.52 -4.25
N LYS A 19 8.68 16.85 -4.14
CA LYS A 19 8.15 17.62 -3.00
C LYS A 19 6.63 17.73 -3.13
N ALA A 20 5.96 16.57 -3.09
CA ALA A 20 4.53 16.39 -3.18
C ALA A 20 3.85 17.30 -2.15
N LEU A 21 3.21 18.37 -2.64
CA LEU A 21 2.90 19.49 -1.75
C LEU A 21 1.74 19.11 -0.83
N ASP A 22 2.10 18.88 0.43
CA ASP A 22 1.24 18.23 1.40
C ASP A 22 -0.07 19.00 1.61
N LYS A 23 -1.19 18.38 1.19
CA LYS A 23 -2.55 18.79 1.55
C LYS A 23 -2.60 19.25 3.01
N PRO A 24 -3.10 20.45 3.33
CA PRO A 24 -3.21 20.90 4.71
C PRO A 24 -4.23 20.03 5.45
N LEU A 25 -3.73 18.97 6.08
CA LEU A 25 -4.51 18.08 6.94
C LEU A 25 -5.15 18.95 8.03
N LYS A 26 -6.47 18.83 8.20
CA LYS A 26 -7.24 19.62 9.18
C LYS A 26 -6.54 19.51 10.55
N ARG A 27 -6.34 20.64 11.25
CA ARG A 27 -5.61 20.64 12.54
C ARG A 27 -6.26 19.70 13.56
N SER A 28 -7.58 19.52 13.50
CA SER A 28 -8.32 18.51 14.27
C SER A 28 -7.83 17.07 14.02
N GLN A 29 -7.58 16.68 12.77
CA GLN A 29 -7.09 15.33 12.42
C GLN A 29 -5.66 15.08 12.90
N TRP A 30 -4.81 16.11 12.93
CA TRP A 30 -3.50 16.04 13.59
C TRP A 30 -3.63 15.83 15.11
N VAL A 31 -4.43 16.66 15.77
CA VAL A 31 -4.57 16.64 17.23
C VAL A 31 -5.21 15.33 17.71
N ILE A 32 -6.24 14.82 17.03
CA ILE A 32 -6.85 13.54 17.40
C ILE A 32 -5.88 12.36 17.19
N MET A 33 -5.08 12.35 16.11
CA MET A 33 -4.02 11.33 15.95
C MET A 33 -3.03 11.35 17.13
N VAL A 34 -2.54 12.54 17.54
CA VAL A 34 -1.63 12.67 18.69
C VAL A 34 -2.29 12.19 19.99
N ILE A 35 -3.56 12.52 20.23
CA ILE A 35 -4.31 12.04 21.40
C ILE A 35 -4.41 10.51 21.40
N ILE A 36 -4.85 9.90 20.30
CA ILE A 36 -4.94 8.43 20.16
C ILE A 36 -3.58 7.78 20.42
N MET A 37 -2.50 8.33 19.84
CA MET A 37 -1.14 7.83 19.99
C MET A 37 -0.53 8.02 21.39
N LEU A 38 -1.12 8.86 22.25
CA LEU A 38 -0.76 8.99 23.66
C LEU A 38 -1.51 7.99 24.57
N CYS A 39 -2.72 7.58 24.20
CA CYS A 39 -3.58 6.76 25.06
C CYS A 39 -2.96 5.39 25.43
N GLU A 40 -2.39 4.70 24.43
CA GLU A 40 -1.75 3.40 24.61
C GLU A 40 -0.47 3.45 25.46
N PRO A 41 0.54 4.31 25.20
CA PRO A 41 1.73 4.41 26.04
C PRO A 41 1.43 4.85 27.49
N VAL A 42 0.39 5.66 27.74
CA VAL A 42 -0.07 5.96 29.11
C VAL A 42 -0.53 4.68 29.82
N CYS A 43 -1.48 3.95 29.24
CA CYS A 43 -2.03 2.73 29.85
C CYS A 43 -1.03 1.57 29.90
N PHE A 44 -0.07 1.52 28.96
CA PHE A 44 1.00 0.54 28.95
C PHE A 44 2.01 0.77 30.08
N SER A 45 2.29 2.03 30.42
CA SER A 45 3.36 2.42 31.36
C SER A 45 2.92 2.65 32.81
N VAL A 46 1.64 2.95 33.05
CA VAL A 46 1.11 3.27 34.39
C VAL A 46 1.41 2.20 35.45
N ILE A 47 1.62 0.94 35.06
CA ILE A 47 1.87 -0.17 35.97
C ILE A 47 3.32 -0.28 36.45
N PHE A 48 4.31 0.20 35.69
CA PHE A 48 5.74 -0.03 36.00
C PHE A 48 6.20 0.53 37.37
N PRO A 49 5.67 1.67 37.87
CA PRO A 49 6.03 2.16 39.19
C PRO A 49 5.60 1.25 40.35
N PHE A 50 4.56 0.42 40.17
CA PHE A 50 3.94 -0.33 41.26
C PHE A 50 3.82 -1.85 41.06
N ILE A 51 4.03 -2.38 39.86
CA ILE A 51 3.80 -3.81 39.56
C ILE A 51 4.61 -4.77 40.47
N ASN A 52 5.82 -4.38 40.83
CA ASN A 52 6.65 -5.17 41.73
C ASN A 52 6.11 -5.16 43.18
N ALA A 53 5.55 -4.03 43.63
CA ALA A 53 4.91 -3.88 44.93
C ALA A 53 3.55 -4.60 45.00
N GLU A 54 2.74 -4.53 43.95
CA GLU A 54 1.51 -5.32 43.77
C GLU A 54 1.81 -6.82 43.91
N ILE A 55 2.76 -7.35 43.13
CA ILE A 55 3.10 -8.77 43.14
C ILE A 55 3.68 -9.22 44.49
N ALA A 56 4.45 -8.37 45.17
CA ALA A 56 4.90 -8.64 46.53
C ALA A 56 3.72 -8.68 47.52
N SER A 57 2.73 -7.78 47.39
CA SER A 57 1.53 -7.76 48.23
C SER A 57 0.63 -9.00 48.04
N LEU A 58 0.70 -9.65 46.87
CA LEU A 58 0.06 -10.93 46.58
C LEU A 58 0.80 -12.15 47.18
N GLY A 59 1.79 -11.92 48.06
CA GLY A 59 2.48 -12.96 48.84
C GLY A 59 3.73 -13.54 48.17
N VAL A 60 4.26 -12.94 47.10
CA VAL A 60 5.51 -13.36 46.48
C VAL A 60 6.71 -12.73 47.23
N PRO A 61 7.70 -13.51 47.69
CA PRO A 61 8.91 -12.96 48.31
C PRO A 61 9.63 -11.97 47.39
N THR A 62 10.12 -10.86 47.96
CA THR A 62 10.63 -9.71 47.20
C THR A 62 11.72 -10.06 46.20
N GLU A 63 12.62 -11.01 46.52
CA GLU A 63 13.66 -11.44 45.57
C GLU A 63 13.10 -12.25 44.39
N ARG A 64 11.94 -12.91 44.56
CA ARG A 64 11.28 -13.77 43.56
C ARG A 64 10.17 -13.06 42.75
N VAL A 65 9.90 -11.78 43.04
CA VAL A 65 8.92 -10.96 42.30
C VAL A 65 9.20 -10.94 40.79
N GLY A 66 10.48 -10.93 40.39
CA GLY A 66 10.89 -10.82 38.98
C GLY A 66 10.32 -11.89 38.04
N TYR A 67 10.16 -13.13 38.52
CA TYR A 67 9.56 -14.22 37.72
C TYR A 67 8.11 -13.91 37.31
N SER A 68 7.34 -13.29 38.21
CA SER A 68 5.93 -12.96 37.99
C SER A 68 5.77 -11.60 37.31
N ALA A 69 6.56 -10.59 37.71
CA ALA A 69 6.55 -9.26 37.09
C ALA A 69 6.84 -9.36 35.59
N GLY A 70 7.88 -10.09 35.21
CA GLY A 70 8.23 -10.36 33.82
C GLY A 70 7.12 -11.02 33.01
N ALA A 71 6.38 -11.96 33.61
CA ALA A 71 5.25 -12.61 32.95
C ALA A 71 4.09 -11.63 32.70
N VAL A 72 3.75 -10.80 33.69
CA VAL A 72 2.71 -9.75 33.57
C VAL A 72 3.11 -8.67 32.55
N GLU A 73 4.40 -8.34 32.48
CA GLU A 73 4.93 -7.40 31.48
C GLU A 73 4.88 -7.97 30.06
N SER A 74 5.40 -9.19 29.86
CA SER A 74 5.43 -9.91 28.58
C SER A 74 4.04 -10.25 28.02
N ALA A 75 3.04 -10.53 28.88
CA ALA A 75 1.69 -10.95 28.50
C ALA A 75 1.04 -10.02 27.45
N PHE A 76 1.24 -8.70 27.57
CA PHE A 76 0.76 -7.72 26.60
C PHE A 76 1.35 -7.96 25.20
N ALA A 77 2.67 -8.09 25.11
CA ALA A 77 3.35 -8.24 23.82
C ALA A 77 3.11 -9.62 23.20
N LEU A 78 3.00 -10.67 24.03
CA LEU A 78 2.65 -12.01 23.60
C LEU A 78 1.25 -12.06 22.97
N ALA A 79 0.24 -11.45 23.60
CA ALA A 79 -1.10 -11.37 23.03
C ALA A 79 -1.12 -10.53 21.74
N GLN A 80 -0.45 -9.37 21.73
CA GLN A 80 -0.37 -8.50 20.55
C GLN A 80 0.32 -9.16 19.36
N LEU A 81 1.32 -10.04 19.59
CA LEU A 81 2.02 -10.79 18.54
C LEU A 81 1.06 -11.65 17.69
N PHE A 82 0.05 -12.27 18.32
CA PHE A 82 -0.93 -13.09 17.62
C PHE A 82 -2.10 -12.29 17.03
N THR A 83 -2.50 -11.17 17.63
CA THR A 83 -3.68 -10.40 17.19
C THR A 83 -3.39 -9.27 16.20
N VAL A 84 -2.18 -8.71 16.15
CA VAL A 84 -1.87 -7.51 15.34
C VAL A 84 -2.20 -7.69 13.84
N LEU A 85 -1.96 -8.88 13.27
CA LEU A 85 -2.27 -9.20 11.87
C LEU A 85 -3.77 -9.47 11.63
N ALA A 86 -4.56 -9.75 12.67
CA ALA A 86 -6.02 -9.81 12.59
C ALA A 86 -6.61 -8.40 12.60
N TRP A 87 -6.11 -7.50 13.46
CA TRP A 87 -6.55 -6.11 13.53
C TRP A 87 -6.30 -5.32 12.24
N GLY A 88 -5.15 -5.53 11.58
CA GLY A 88 -4.90 -4.97 10.24
C GLY A 88 -6.03 -5.33 9.25
N ARG A 89 -6.24 -6.63 9.02
CA ARG A 89 -7.29 -7.16 8.13
C ARG A 89 -8.70 -6.75 8.52
N ALA A 90 -8.99 -6.63 9.82
CA ALA A 90 -10.27 -6.13 10.31
C ALA A 90 -10.47 -4.67 9.87
N SER A 91 -9.45 -3.82 9.94
CA SER A 91 -9.54 -2.42 9.51
C SER A 91 -9.62 -2.24 7.99
N ASP A 92 -9.08 -3.18 7.19
CA ASP A 92 -9.30 -3.21 5.73
C ASP A 92 -10.76 -3.58 5.37
N LYS A 93 -11.40 -4.44 6.19
CA LYS A 93 -12.77 -4.94 5.96
C LYS A 93 -13.87 -4.04 6.52
N PHE A 94 -13.61 -3.36 7.64
CA PHE A 94 -14.62 -2.60 8.39
C PHE A 94 -14.34 -1.09 8.46
N GLY A 95 -13.19 -0.61 7.96
CA GLY A 95 -12.74 0.78 8.07
C GLY A 95 -11.74 1.00 9.20
N ARG A 96 -10.92 2.06 9.08
CA ARG A 96 -9.89 2.38 10.09
C ARG A 96 -10.52 2.97 11.35
N LYS A 97 -11.51 3.86 11.21
CA LYS A 97 -12.16 4.58 12.33
C LYS A 97 -12.84 3.64 13.35
N PRO A 98 -13.75 2.73 12.97
CA PRO A 98 -14.44 1.89 13.96
C PRO A 98 -13.47 0.93 14.68
N ILE A 99 -12.46 0.42 13.98
CA ILE A 99 -11.45 -0.45 14.59
C ILE A 99 -10.60 0.32 15.61
N MET A 100 -10.15 1.54 15.28
CA MET A 100 -9.41 2.41 16.21
C MET A 100 -10.20 2.70 17.49
N ILE A 101 -11.50 3.01 17.36
CA ILE A 101 -12.39 3.24 18.49
C ILE A 101 -12.55 1.97 19.34
N SER A 102 -12.69 0.80 18.71
CA SER A 102 -12.83 -0.48 19.41
C SER A 102 -11.57 -0.88 20.20
N GLY A 103 -10.38 -0.63 19.64
CA GLY A 103 -9.11 -0.90 20.33
C GLY A 103 -8.88 0.04 21.50
N LEU A 104 -9.22 1.34 21.37
CA LEU A 104 -9.20 2.28 22.49
C LEU A 104 -10.15 1.85 23.62
N ALA A 105 -11.38 1.46 23.31
CA ALA A 105 -12.32 0.93 24.30
C ALA A 105 -11.76 -0.34 24.98
N GLY A 106 -11.13 -1.24 24.23
CA GLY A 106 -10.46 -2.42 24.77
C GLY A 106 -9.30 -2.11 25.72
N VAL A 107 -8.48 -1.11 25.41
CA VAL A 107 -7.40 -0.63 26.30
C VAL A 107 -7.98 0.00 27.57
N ALA A 108 -9.08 0.76 27.49
CA ALA A 108 -9.75 1.33 28.66
C ALA A 108 -10.31 0.23 29.59
N ILE A 109 -11.03 -0.76 29.05
CA ILE A 109 -11.61 -1.87 29.82
C ILE A 109 -10.52 -2.71 30.49
N SER A 110 -9.43 -3.02 29.76
CA SER A 110 -8.36 -3.89 30.25
C SER A 110 -7.48 -3.24 31.32
N ILE A 111 -7.24 -1.92 31.29
CA ILE A 111 -6.51 -1.26 32.39
C ILE A 111 -7.39 -1.09 33.64
N CYS A 112 -8.70 -0.91 33.51
CA CYS A 112 -9.64 -1.01 34.64
C CYS A 112 -9.64 -2.42 35.25
N SER A 113 -9.70 -3.47 34.42
CA SER A 113 -9.59 -4.87 34.86
C SER A 113 -8.28 -5.15 35.61
N PHE A 114 -7.18 -4.51 35.20
CA PHE A 114 -5.89 -4.61 35.87
C PHE A 114 -5.93 -3.99 37.28
N GLY A 115 -6.43 -2.76 37.42
CA GLY A 115 -6.57 -2.09 38.72
C GLY A 115 -7.57 -2.74 39.69
N LEU A 116 -8.43 -3.63 39.20
CA LEU A 116 -9.38 -4.43 39.97
C LEU A 116 -8.94 -5.90 40.16
N SER A 117 -7.75 -6.27 39.69
CA SER A 117 -7.21 -7.61 39.90
C SER A 117 -6.70 -7.78 41.33
N ARG A 118 -6.69 -9.03 41.83
CA ARG A 118 -6.11 -9.44 43.13
C ARG A 118 -5.36 -10.78 43.06
N THR A 119 -4.99 -11.20 41.85
CA THR A 119 -4.28 -12.47 41.62
C THR A 119 -3.34 -12.30 40.43
N ILE A 120 -2.19 -12.99 40.46
CA ILE A 120 -1.21 -12.94 39.37
C ILE A 120 -1.83 -13.41 38.03
N PRO A 121 -2.65 -14.47 37.97
CA PRO A 121 -3.43 -14.80 36.78
C PRO A 121 -4.36 -13.66 36.32
N GLY A 122 -5.02 -12.94 37.23
CA GLY A 122 -5.88 -11.80 36.88
C GLY A 122 -5.10 -10.64 36.24
N LEU A 123 -3.91 -10.34 36.75
CA LEU A 123 -2.98 -9.36 36.18
C LEU A 123 -2.51 -9.80 34.77
N ILE A 124 -2.14 -11.07 34.59
CA ILE A 124 -1.74 -11.65 33.30
C ILE A 124 -2.89 -11.63 32.29
N VAL A 125 -4.11 -12.01 32.69
CA VAL A 125 -5.30 -12.00 31.83
C VAL A 125 -5.66 -10.56 31.43
N SER A 126 -5.65 -9.62 32.37
CA SER A 126 -5.92 -8.20 32.08
C SER A 126 -4.88 -7.62 31.11
N ARG A 127 -3.60 -7.98 31.23
CA ARG A 127 -2.53 -7.59 30.28
C ARG A 127 -2.65 -8.28 28.92
N SER A 128 -3.06 -9.54 28.89
CA SER A 128 -3.34 -10.27 27.66
C SER A 128 -4.55 -9.69 26.93
N LEU A 129 -5.57 -9.22 27.66
CA LEU A 129 -6.71 -8.50 27.10
C LEU A 129 -6.28 -7.15 26.50
N ALA A 130 -5.44 -6.40 27.21
CA ALA A 130 -4.88 -5.14 26.69
C ALA A 130 -4.07 -5.34 25.40
N GLY A 131 -3.18 -6.34 25.36
CA GLY A 131 -2.39 -6.66 24.17
C GLY A 131 -3.24 -7.24 23.04
N GLY A 132 -4.19 -8.11 23.38
CA GLY A 132 -5.10 -8.75 22.44
C GLY A 132 -6.04 -7.76 21.75
N LEU A 133 -6.52 -6.73 22.46
CA LEU A 133 -7.38 -5.69 21.92
C LEU A 133 -6.64 -4.46 21.35
N SER A 134 -5.35 -4.26 21.66
CA SER A 134 -4.58 -3.14 21.11
C SER A 134 -4.07 -3.39 19.68
N GLY A 135 -4.99 -3.27 18.71
CA GLY A 135 -4.67 -3.15 17.29
C GLY A 135 -4.18 -1.76 16.86
N ASN A 136 -4.27 -0.77 17.75
CA ASN A 136 -4.20 0.66 17.44
C ASN A 136 -2.90 1.07 16.75
N VAL A 137 -1.72 0.61 17.21
CA VAL A 137 -0.42 0.95 16.58
C VAL A 137 -0.38 0.61 15.09
N ALA A 138 -0.92 -0.55 14.69
CA ALA A 138 -0.89 -1.00 13.30
C ALA A 138 -1.86 -0.17 12.44
N VAL A 139 -3.10 0.02 12.92
CA VAL A 139 -4.11 0.82 12.20
C VAL A 139 -3.68 2.29 12.11
N ALA A 140 -3.05 2.85 13.14
CA ALA A 140 -2.55 4.22 13.15
C ALA A 140 -1.43 4.45 12.13
N LYS A 141 -0.50 3.49 11.98
CA LYS A 141 0.52 3.53 10.92
C LYS A 141 -0.12 3.59 9.53
N SER A 142 -1.17 2.80 9.29
CA SER A 142 -1.95 2.85 8.04
C SER A 142 -2.66 4.21 7.87
N MET A 143 -3.41 4.68 8.88
CA MET A 143 -4.09 5.98 8.82
C MET A 143 -3.13 7.14 8.53
N MET A 144 -1.99 7.21 9.23
CA MET A 144 -1.00 8.27 8.99
C MET A 144 -0.37 8.20 7.59
N SER A 145 -0.21 6.99 7.02
CA SER A 145 0.25 6.82 5.65
C SER A 145 -0.84 7.03 4.59
N GLU A 146 -2.12 6.92 4.94
CA GLU A 146 -3.28 7.30 4.10
C GLU A 146 -3.53 8.82 4.16
N MET A 147 -3.17 9.46 5.28
CA MET A 147 -3.27 10.91 5.52
C MET A 147 -2.14 11.75 4.90
N THR A 148 -1.02 11.15 4.49
CA THR A 148 0.16 11.88 3.98
C THR A 148 0.68 11.35 2.66
N SER A 149 1.15 12.25 1.80
CA SER A 149 1.75 11.89 0.51
C SER A 149 3.03 11.05 0.70
N PRO A 150 3.31 10.07 -0.17
CA PRO A 150 4.61 9.44 -0.27
C PRO A 150 5.74 10.47 -0.40
N GLY A 151 6.92 10.17 0.17
CA GLY A 151 8.13 10.99 0.08
C GLY A 151 8.12 12.34 0.83
N SER A 152 6.99 12.80 1.37
CA SER A 152 6.90 14.18 1.86
C SER A 152 7.62 14.43 3.20
N LYS A 153 8.19 15.64 3.37
CA LYS A 153 8.78 16.08 4.65
C LYS A 153 7.74 16.07 5.79
N ARG A 154 6.42 16.10 5.50
CA ARG A 154 5.35 15.94 6.49
C ARG A 154 5.09 14.50 6.89
N ARG A 155 5.16 13.52 5.96
CA ARG A 155 5.12 12.09 6.30
C ARG A 155 6.27 11.73 7.23
N THR A 156 7.49 12.18 6.93
CA THR A 156 8.65 12.02 7.83
C THR A 156 8.37 12.61 9.21
N ARG A 157 7.81 13.82 9.30
CA ARG A 157 7.43 14.46 10.58
C ARG A 157 6.31 13.72 11.34
N MET A 158 5.37 13.04 10.68
CA MET A 158 4.39 12.18 11.37
C MET A 158 5.04 10.93 11.95
N PHE A 159 5.85 10.22 11.16
CA PHE A 159 6.52 9.01 11.63
C PHE A 159 7.58 9.32 12.71
N SER A 160 8.20 10.51 12.70
CA SER A 160 9.08 10.98 13.79
C SER A 160 8.33 11.52 15.02
N LEU A 161 7.01 11.69 14.95
CA LEU A 161 6.18 12.07 16.11
C LEU A 161 5.74 10.85 16.93
N MET A 162 5.71 9.65 16.33
CA MET A 162 5.38 8.41 17.03
C MET A 162 6.29 8.12 18.25
N PRO A 163 7.64 8.23 18.17
CA PRO A 163 8.53 8.00 19.32
C PRO A 163 8.34 9.06 20.41
N VAL A 164 8.01 10.29 20.03
CA VAL A 164 7.75 11.41 20.95
C VAL A 164 6.45 11.15 21.73
N CYS A 165 5.37 10.76 21.04
CA CYS A 165 4.12 10.36 21.70
C CYS A 165 4.33 9.16 22.64
N TRP A 166 5.09 8.15 22.21
CA TRP A 166 5.44 7.01 23.08
C TRP A 166 6.21 7.44 24.33
N SER A 167 7.22 8.31 24.18
CA SER A 167 8.03 8.79 25.30
C SER A 167 7.24 9.68 26.26
N PHE A 168 6.41 10.59 25.74
CA PHE A 168 5.60 11.50 26.55
C PHE A 168 4.44 10.79 27.26
N GLY A 169 3.81 9.80 26.61
CA GLY A 169 2.83 8.92 27.25
C GLY A 169 3.45 8.10 28.40
N CYS A 170 4.70 7.66 28.25
CA CYS A 170 5.46 7.02 29.33
C CYS A 170 5.73 7.95 30.52
N VAL A 171 5.92 9.26 30.32
CA VAL A 171 6.03 10.24 31.42
C VAL A 171 4.71 10.30 32.19
N ILE A 172 3.60 10.51 31.49
CA ILE A 172 2.27 10.65 32.10
C ILE A 172 1.88 9.38 32.86
N GLY A 173 2.02 8.21 32.24
CA GLY A 173 1.71 6.93 32.91
C GLY A 173 2.58 6.69 34.14
N SER A 174 3.90 6.89 34.05
CA SER A 174 4.80 6.72 35.20
C SER A 174 4.48 7.67 36.36
N ALA A 175 4.14 8.93 36.06
CA ALA A 175 3.76 9.91 37.06
C ALA A 175 2.43 9.55 37.75
N LEU A 176 1.42 9.12 36.98
CA LEU A 176 0.14 8.64 37.53
C LEU A 176 0.35 7.39 38.41
N GLY A 177 1.11 6.42 37.91
CA GLY A 177 1.35 5.14 38.56
C GLY A 177 1.98 5.30 39.93
N GLY A 178 3.09 6.03 40.04
CA GLY A 178 3.78 6.24 41.32
C GLY A 178 3.18 7.35 42.19
N GLY A 179 2.51 8.33 41.58
CA GLY A 179 1.85 9.42 42.30
C GLY A 179 0.59 8.97 43.04
N LEU A 180 -0.20 8.07 42.42
CA LEU A 180 -1.54 7.69 42.90
C LEU A 180 -1.64 6.23 43.38
N SER A 181 -0.57 5.43 43.29
CA SER A 181 -0.45 4.14 43.98
C SER A 181 -0.65 4.30 45.49
N ASN A 182 -1.36 3.33 46.11
CA ASN A 182 -1.63 3.31 47.54
C ASN A 182 -2.34 4.58 48.05
N ALA A 183 -3.24 5.16 47.25
CA ALA A 183 -3.89 6.46 47.47
C ALA A 183 -4.49 6.66 48.87
N ALA A 184 -5.21 5.67 49.42
CA ALA A 184 -5.80 5.73 50.77
C ALA A 184 -4.76 5.85 51.89
N LYS A 185 -3.54 5.35 51.64
CA LYS A 185 -2.40 5.35 52.58
C LYS A 185 -1.49 6.57 52.36
N ARG A 186 -1.40 7.07 51.13
CA ARG A 186 -0.56 8.21 50.71
C ARG A 186 -1.24 9.57 50.91
N TYR A 187 -2.58 9.62 50.80
CA TYR A 187 -3.40 10.82 50.97
C TYR A 187 -4.56 10.55 51.95
N PRO A 188 -4.29 10.23 53.22
CA PRO A 188 -5.32 9.80 54.18
C PRO A 188 -6.40 10.86 54.41
N THR A 189 -6.07 12.15 54.29
CA THR A 189 -7.03 13.27 54.41
C THR A 189 -8.06 13.37 53.28
N VAL A 190 -7.89 12.62 52.18
CA VAL A 190 -8.78 12.64 51.01
C VAL A 190 -9.36 11.26 50.70
N PHE A 191 -8.60 10.19 50.98
CA PHE A 191 -8.96 8.82 50.62
C PHE A 191 -8.90 7.82 51.80
N GLY A 192 -8.59 8.28 53.02
CA GLY A 192 -8.35 7.41 54.18
C GLY A 192 -9.53 6.54 54.58
N ASP A 193 -10.77 7.04 54.45
CA ASP A 193 -11.98 6.28 54.78
C ASP A 193 -12.46 5.35 53.63
N SER A 194 -11.76 5.35 52.49
CA SER A 194 -12.17 4.59 51.31
C SER A 194 -11.82 3.11 51.42
N ALA A 195 -12.73 2.31 51.98
CA ALA A 195 -12.63 0.86 52.03
C ALA A 195 -12.34 0.23 50.64
N PHE A 196 -12.84 0.83 49.56
CA PHE A 196 -12.52 0.42 48.19
C PHE A 196 -11.03 0.62 47.84
N LEU A 197 -10.44 1.79 48.14
CA LEU A 197 -9.05 2.08 47.82
C LEU A 197 -8.04 1.38 48.75
N HIS A 198 -8.44 1.00 49.97
CA HIS A 198 -7.64 0.05 50.78
C HIS A 198 -7.66 -1.36 50.19
N ALA A 199 -8.81 -1.79 49.65
CA ALA A 199 -8.98 -3.13 49.10
C ALA A 199 -8.57 -3.26 47.61
N TYR A 200 -8.24 -2.15 46.96
CA TYR A 200 -7.69 -2.06 45.60
C TYR A 200 -6.70 -0.87 45.50
N PRO A 201 -5.50 -0.95 46.11
CA PRO A 201 -4.55 0.16 46.24
C PRO A 201 -4.05 0.77 44.91
N TYR A 202 -4.21 0.04 43.80
CA TYR A 202 -3.80 0.47 42.46
C TYR A 202 -4.98 0.72 41.49
N ALA A 203 -6.23 0.68 41.97
CA ALA A 203 -7.39 1.01 41.14
C ALA A 203 -7.38 2.47 40.68
N LEU A 204 -7.04 3.43 41.55
CA LEU A 204 -7.06 4.86 41.22
C LEU A 204 -6.14 5.25 40.04
N PRO A 205 -4.84 4.89 40.00
CA PRO A 205 -3.99 5.20 38.85
C PRO A 205 -4.47 4.51 37.57
N CYS A 206 -4.97 3.28 37.66
CA CYS A 206 -5.53 2.54 36.51
C CYS A 206 -6.82 3.19 35.97
N LEU A 207 -7.74 3.62 36.83
CA LEU A 207 -8.98 4.31 36.45
C LEU A 207 -8.69 5.66 35.78
N ILE A 208 -7.75 6.44 36.33
CA ILE A 208 -7.35 7.74 35.74
C ILE A 208 -6.59 7.54 34.43
N ALA A 209 -5.76 6.50 34.31
CA ALA A 209 -5.18 6.11 33.03
C ALA A 209 -6.25 5.72 31.99
N ALA A 210 -7.32 5.01 32.40
CA ALA A 210 -8.43 4.62 31.51
C ALA A 210 -9.21 5.81 30.93
N VAL A 211 -9.20 6.98 31.60
CA VAL A 211 -9.83 8.21 31.07
C VAL A 211 -9.19 8.62 29.74
N PHE A 212 -7.89 8.40 29.53
CA PHE A 212 -7.21 8.75 28.29
C PHE A 212 -7.78 8.00 27.07
N PRO A 213 -7.77 6.66 26.98
CA PRO A 213 -8.38 5.94 25.87
C PRO A 213 -9.91 6.07 25.82
N PHE A 214 -10.61 6.27 26.94
CA PHE A 214 -12.05 6.53 26.93
C PHE A 214 -12.39 7.86 26.24
N VAL A 215 -11.77 8.96 26.68
CA VAL A 215 -11.91 10.28 26.03
C VAL A 215 -11.36 10.24 24.61
N GLY A 216 -10.27 9.51 24.37
CA GLY A 216 -9.73 9.26 23.04
C GLY A 216 -10.74 8.58 22.10
N ALA A 217 -11.48 7.58 22.58
CA ALA A 217 -12.54 6.89 21.83
C ALA A 217 -13.74 7.81 21.54
N VAL A 218 -14.19 8.59 22.53
CA VAL A 218 -15.28 9.57 22.37
C VAL A 218 -14.89 10.71 21.41
N LEU A 219 -13.71 11.29 21.57
CA LEU A 219 -13.20 12.30 20.62
C LEU A 219 -12.96 11.69 19.24
N SER A 220 -12.60 10.41 19.13
CA SER A 220 -12.48 9.73 17.84
C SER A 220 -13.84 9.51 17.16
N SER A 221 -14.90 9.14 17.91
CA SER A 221 -16.22 8.95 17.31
C SER A 221 -16.74 10.27 16.69
N ILE A 222 -16.48 11.40 17.34
CA ILE A 222 -16.88 12.74 16.90
C ILE A 222 -15.94 13.31 15.82
N VAL A 223 -14.63 13.34 16.09
CA VAL A 223 -13.65 14.16 15.34
C VAL A 223 -12.89 13.37 14.28
N LEU A 224 -12.60 12.07 14.48
CA LEU A 224 -11.78 11.31 13.53
C LEU A 224 -12.55 11.10 12.21
N GLU A 225 -11.89 11.35 11.09
CA GLU A 225 -12.42 11.05 9.75
C GLU A 225 -11.97 9.65 9.30
N GLU A 226 -12.78 8.98 8.49
CA GLU A 226 -12.43 7.66 7.93
C GLU A 226 -11.43 7.84 6.77
N THR A 227 -10.30 7.12 6.84
CA THR A 227 -9.23 7.23 5.84
C THR A 227 -9.28 6.10 4.82
N HIS A 228 -9.95 4.97 5.09
CA HIS A 228 -9.97 3.84 4.18
C HIS A 228 -10.68 4.20 2.86
N PRO A 229 -10.01 4.09 1.69
CA PRO A 229 -10.56 4.56 0.42
C PRO A 229 -11.92 3.98 0.05
N ASN A 230 -12.22 2.74 0.46
CA ASN A 230 -13.49 2.09 0.17
C ASN A 230 -14.65 2.56 1.05
N HIS A 231 -14.39 3.00 2.29
CA HIS A 231 -15.43 3.44 3.24
C HIS A 231 -15.65 4.96 3.27
N GLN A 232 -14.78 5.75 2.63
CA GLN A 232 -15.02 7.19 2.48
C GLN A 232 -16.30 7.52 1.68
N PRO A 233 -17.09 8.54 2.08
CA PRO A 233 -18.21 9.04 1.31
C PRO A 233 -17.84 9.37 -0.14
N LYS A 234 -18.76 9.10 -1.10
CA LYS A 234 -18.50 9.30 -2.53
C LYS A 234 -18.02 10.72 -2.88
N TYR A 235 -18.49 11.76 -2.18
CA TYR A 235 -18.15 13.15 -2.48
C TYR A 235 -16.69 13.50 -2.10
N GLU A 236 -16.20 13.04 -0.95
CA GLU A 236 -14.82 13.28 -0.49
C GLU A 236 -13.79 12.54 -1.35
N ARG A 237 -14.15 11.35 -1.84
CA ARG A 237 -13.32 10.57 -2.77
C ARG A 237 -13.06 11.34 -4.09
N ILE A 238 -14.02 12.15 -4.55
CA ILE A 238 -13.90 12.99 -5.74
C ILE A 238 -13.16 14.31 -5.43
N ALA A 239 -13.48 14.96 -4.32
CA ALA A 239 -12.87 16.23 -3.91
C ALA A 239 -11.38 16.09 -3.48
N SER A 240 -10.99 14.91 -3.00
CA SER A 240 -9.60 14.61 -2.63
C SER A 240 -8.72 14.30 -3.86
N TYR A 241 -9.28 13.68 -4.91
CA TYR A 241 -8.56 13.39 -6.15
C TYR A 241 -8.30 14.68 -6.96
N SER A 242 -9.33 15.51 -7.15
CA SER A 242 -9.24 16.77 -7.92
C SER A 242 -8.32 17.83 -7.32
N LYS A 243 -8.03 17.78 -6.01
CA LYS A 243 -7.10 18.70 -5.34
C LYS A 243 -5.61 18.32 -5.47
N THR A 244 -5.27 17.04 -5.67
CA THR A 244 -3.86 16.64 -5.84
C THR A 244 -3.36 17.09 -7.22
N LEU A 245 -4.12 16.75 -8.27
CA LEU A 245 -3.79 17.02 -9.68
C LEU A 245 -3.69 18.51 -10.05
N ARG A 246 -4.26 19.41 -9.22
CA ARG A 246 -4.05 20.85 -9.37
C ARG A 246 -2.68 21.34 -8.90
N HIS A 247 -1.97 20.58 -8.06
CA HIS A 247 -0.74 21.06 -7.42
C HIS A 247 0.54 20.61 -8.11
N GLU A 248 0.59 19.37 -8.62
CA GLU A 248 1.71 18.91 -9.47
C GLU A 248 1.87 19.81 -10.71
N ARG A 249 0.74 20.24 -11.29
CA ARG A 249 0.67 21.19 -12.41
C ARG A 249 1.24 22.58 -12.11
N THR A 250 1.28 23.04 -10.86
CA THR A 250 1.87 24.34 -10.50
C THR A 250 3.39 24.26 -10.38
N ILE A 251 3.92 23.17 -9.81
CA ILE A 251 5.37 23.02 -9.59
C ILE A 251 6.09 22.75 -10.92
N SER A 252 5.54 21.89 -11.78
CA SER A 252 6.15 21.55 -13.09
C SER A 252 6.26 22.75 -14.04
N VAL A 253 5.30 23.69 -14.00
CA VAL A 253 5.36 24.90 -14.84
C VAL A 253 6.36 25.91 -14.27
N ALA A 254 6.47 26.03 -12.95
CA ALA A 254 7.35 27.00 -12.30
C ALA A 254 8.86 26.72 -12.50
N SER A 255 9.26 25.46 -12.72
CA SER A 255 10.67 25.11 -12.99
C SER A 255 11.03 25.09 -14.49
N ALA A 256 10.08 25.36 -15.38
CA ALA A 256 10.30 25.42 -16.83
C ALA A 256 10.47 26.85 -17.37
N TYR A 257 10.14 27.86 -16.55
CA TYR A 257 10.27 29.28 -16.87
C TYR A 257 11.39 29.92 -16.05
N SER A 258 12.62 29.77 -16.54
CA SER A 258 13.78 30.61 -16.19
C SER A 258 14.38 31.11 -17.52
N ASP A 259 14.29 32.42 -17.76
CA ASP A 259 14.18 32.96 -19.13
C ASP A 259 15.45 32.89 -20.01
N ASP A 260 16.63 32.57 -19.46
CA ASP A 260 17.92 32.63 -20.17
C ASP A 260 18.17 31.51 -21.22
N ALA A 261 17.32 30.49 -21.31
CA ALA A 261 17.63 29.25 -22.05
C ALA A 261 17.30 29.27 -23.57
N LEU A 262 16.81 30.38 -24.13
CA LEU A 262 16.13 30.40 -25.43
C LEU A 262 17.00 30.65 -26.68
N LEU A 263 18.33 30.79 -26.55
CA LEU A 263 19.22 31.18 -27.64
C LEU A 263 20.51 30.32 -27.75
N SER A 264 20.41 29.07 -28.20
CA SER A 264 21.57 28.41 -28.85
C SER A 264 21.14 27.30 -29.85
N PRO A 265 21.89 27.07 -30.95
CA PRO A 265 21.62 25.98 -31.90
C PRO A 265 21.91 24.56 -31.37
N THR A 266 22.26 24.39 -30.09
CA THR A 266 22.72 23.08 -29.56
C THR A 266 21.60 22.17 -29.08
N ALA A 267 20.35 22.65 -29.06
CA ALA A 267 19.19 21.90 -28.56
C ALA A 267 18.90 20.61 -29.34
N GLU A 268 18.99 20.64 -30.67
CA GLU A 268 18.64 19.49 -31.55
C GLU A 268 19.54 18.26 -31.35
N ARG A 269 20.76 18.44 -30.82
CA ARG A 269 21.68 17.32 -30.55
C ARG A 269 21.53 16.71 -29.16
N ARG A 270 20.66 17.28 -28.31
CA ARG A 270 20.32 16.73 -26.99
C ARG A 270 18.98 16.00 -26.97
N SER A 271 18.07 16.24 -27.93
CA SER A 271 16.79 15.52 -28.02
C SER A 271 16.98 14.05 -28.36
N SER A 272 17.74 13.74 -29.42
CA SER A 272 17.94 12.35 -29.89
C SER A 272 18.60 11.44 -28.84
N GLN A 273 19.45 12.00 -27.97
CA GLN A 273 20.10 11.24 -26.89
C GLN A 273 19.18 11.04 -25.66
N TYR A 274 18.12 11.84 -25.53
CA TYR A 274 17.03 11.61 -24.56
C TYR A 274 16.02 10.58 -25.09
N GLU A 275 15.74 10.55 -26.40
CA GLU A 275 14.81 9.59 -27.01
C GLU A 275 15.31 8.14 -26.90
N ASP A 276 16.58 7.87 -27.20
CA ASP A 276 17.15 6.50 -27.04
C ASP A 276 17.14 6.03 -25.57
N HIS A 277 17.43 6.92 -24.61
CA HIS A 277 17.35 6.59 -23.19
C HIS A 277 15.90 6.39 -22.70
N ALA A 278 14.94 7.15 -23.22
CA ALA A 278 13.52 6.95 -22.92
C ALA A 278 13.02 5.60 -23.49
N LEU A 279 13.44 5.24 -24.71
CA LEU A 279 13.07 3.96 -25.35
C LEU A 279 13.68 2.76 -24.61
N GLN A 280 14.93 2.85 -24.13
CA GLN A 280 15.51 1.80 -23.30
C GLN A 280 14.82 1.70 -21.93
N GLY A 281 14.52 2.83 -21.28
CA GLY A 281 13.76 2.86 -20.03
C GLY A 281 12.34 2.29 -20.15
N GLN A 282 11.67 2.47 -21.31
CA GLN A 282 10.38 1.86 -21.59
C GLN A 282 10.48 0.34 -21.82
N ASP A 283 11.49 -0.14 -22.55
CA ASP A 283 11.73 -1.58 -22.76
C ASP A 283 12.08 -2.28 -21.42
N GLU A 284 12.73 -1.59 -20.47
CA GLU A 284 12.93 -2.09 -19.09
C GLU A 284 11.66 -2.02 -18.22
N LEU A 285 10.91 -0.92 -18.23
CA LEU A 285 9.63 -0.81 -17.50
C LEU A 285 8.58 -1.82 -17.99
N GLU A 286 8.49 -2.07 -19.29
CA GLU A 286 7.61 -3.13 -19.82
C GLU A 286 8.10 -4.54 -19.43
N ARG A 287 9.41 -4.76 -19.30
CA ARG A 287 9.96 -6.02 -18.80
C ARG A 287 9.73 -6.21 -17.31
N GLU A 288 9.87 -5.18 -16.48
CA GLU A 288 9.53 -5.26 -15.06
C GLU A 288 8.02 -5.50 -14.84
N ALA A 289 7.17 -4.83 -15.62
CA ALA A 289 5.73 -5.07 -15.63
C ALA A 289 5.39 -6.51 -16.08
N ALA A 290 6.05 -7.02 -17.13
CA ALA A 290 5.85 -8.39 -17.60
C ALA A 290 6.44 -9.47 -16.67
N LEU A 291 7.50 -9.17 -15.90
CA LEU A 291 8.01 -10.05 -14.84
C LEU A 291 7.12 -10.03 -13.58
N HIS A 292 6.25 -9.04 -13.42
CA HIS A 292 5.31 -8.94 -12.30
C HIS A 292 4.16 -9.95 -12.36
N ASP A 293 3.84 -10.51 -13.54
CA ASP A 293 2.75 -11.48 -13.76
C ASP A 293 3.20 -12.96 -13.70
N LYS A 294 4.43 -13.21 -13.22
CA LYS A 294 4.77 -14.52 -12.62
C LYS A 294 4.31 -14.52 -11.17
N PRO A 295 3.94 -15.67 -10.57
CA PRO A 295 3.76 -15.75 -9.13
C PRO A 295 5.11 -15.47 -8.44
N LYS A 296 5.35 -14.20 -8.06
CA LYS A 296 6.60 -13.79 -7.41
C LYS A 296 6.85 -14.70 -6.21
N PRO A 297 8.04 -15.33 -6.06
CA PRO A 297 8.33 -16.12 -4.89
C PRO A 297 8.17 -15.20 -3.68
N SER A 298 7.20 -15.53 -2.83
CA SER A 298 6.54 -14.59 -1.89
C SER A 298 7.48 -13.50 -1.39
N GLN A 299 7.17 -12.22 -1.60
CA GLN A 299 8.12 -11.09 -1.42
C GLN A 299 9.00 -11.21 -0.15
N LEU A 300 8.38 -11.66 0.95
CA LEU A 300 9.03 -12.06 2.20
C LEU A 300 10.26 -12.97 2.04
N ARG A 301 10.21 -14.04 1.21
CA ARG A 301 11.34 -14.94 0.90
C ARG A 301 12.45 -14.28 0.07
N MET A 302 12.16 -13.23 -0.70
CA MET A 302 13.19 -12.45 -1.40
C MET A 302 13.86 -11.47 -0.43
N LEU A 303 13.07 -10.72 0.34
CA LEU A 303 13.55 -9.83 1.41
C LEU A 303 14.39 -10.61 2.45
N LEU A 304 13.95 -11.78 2.89
CA LEU A 304 14.69 -12.65 3.82
C LEU A 304 15.92 -13.35 3.20
N ARG A 305 16.23 -13.13 1.91
CA ARG A 305 17.48 -13.59 1.27
C ARG A 305 18.51 -12.47 1.08
N ASP A 306 18.13 -11.20 1.26
CA ASP A 306 19.05 -10.07 1.23
C ASP A 306 19.85 -10.00 2.54
N PRO A 307 21.20 -10.07 2.51
CA PRO A 307 22.02 -10.02 3.71
C PRO A 307 21.91 -8.71 4.50
N GLN A 308 21.75 -7.55 3.85
CA GLN A 308 21.58 -6.28 4.55
C GLN A 308 20.20 -6.17 5.21
N VAL A 309 19.15 -6.73 4.59
CA VAL A 309 17.84 -6.89 5.25
C VAL A 309 17.94 -7.82 6.45
N GLN A 310 18.61 -8.98 6.32
CA GLN A 310 18.85 -9.89 7.45
C GLN A 310 19.61 -9.22 8.59
N ILE A 311 20.74 -8.55 8.31
CA ILE A 311 21.57 -7.87 9.32
C ILE A 311 20.80 -6.69 9.96
N THR A 312 19.99 -5.97 9.20
CA THR A 312 19.15 -4.88 9.73
C THR A 312 18.03 -5.41 10.61
N LEU A 313 17.37 -6.51 10.23
CA LEU A 313 16.36 -7.17 11.08
C LEU A 313 16.99 -7.78 12.34
N ALA A 314 18.20 -8.33 12.25
CA ALA A 314 18.96 -8.80 13.41
C ALA A 314 19.30 -7.66 14.38
N ASN A 315 19.75 -6.50 13.85
CA ASN A 315 19.94 -5.27 14.63
C ASN A 315 18.62 -4.77 15.27
N PHE A 316 17.52 -4.83 14.52
CA PHE A 316 16.19 -4.48 15.02
C PHE A 316 15.76 -5.39 16.18
N ALA A 317 16.05 -6.71 16.07
CA ALA A 317 15.78 -7.72 17.09
C ALA A 317 16.63 -7.53 18.34
N THR A 318 17.97 -7.50 18.21
CA THR A 318 18.87 -7.42 19.36
C THR A 318 18.71 -6.11 20.11
N ARG A 319 18.58 -4.97 19.41
CA ARG A 319 18.23 -3.69 20.05
C ARG A 319 16.91 -3.80 20.81
N ALA A 320 15.87 -4.42 20.22
CA ALA A 320 14.58 -4.57 20.88
C ALA A 320 14.68 -5.45 22.13
N THR A 321 15.37 -6.59 22.09
CA THR A 321 15.64 -7.45 23.26
C THR A 321 16.36 -6.66 24.36
N VAL A 322 17.49 -6.02 24.01
CA VAL A 322 18.35 -5.28 24.95
C VAL A 322 17.60 -4.13 25.65
N ILE A 323 16.86 -3.29 24.91
CA ILE A 323 16.12 -2.18 25.53
C ILE A 323 14.89 -2.66 26.32
N THR A 324 14.24 -3.76 25.93
CA THR A 324 12.99 -4.21 26.57
C THR A 324 13.22 -5.05 27.81
N ALA A 325 14.25 -5.91 27.83
CA ALA A 325 14.76 -6.50 29.05
C ALA A 325 15.17 -5.41 30.05
N TRP A 326 15.93 -4.40 29.60
CA TRP A 326 16.32 -3.28 30.45
C TRP A 326 15.14 -2.49 31.02
N THR A 327 14.07 -2.23 30.25
CA THR A 327 12.88 -1.53 30.79
C THR A 327 12.12 -2.31 31.86
N ALA A 328 12.25 -3.64 31.89
CA ALA A 328 11.65 -4.51 32.90
C ALA A 328 12.57 -4.67 34.13
N ILE A 329 13.88 -4.79 33.89
CA ILE A 329 14.89 -4.93 34.95
C ILE A 329 15.03 -3.63 35.76
N LEU A 330 15.00 -2.44 35.15
CA LEU A 330 15.24 -1.18 35.87
C LEU A 330 14.22 -0.92 37.02
N PRO A 331 12.88 -1.03 36.82
CA PRO A 331 11.92 -0.90 37.92
C PRO A 331 12.07 -1.99 38.98
N LEU A 332 12.45 -3.20 38.59
CA LEU A 332 12.67 -4.32 39.52
C LEU A 332 13.91 -4.08 40.38
N PHE A 333 15.06 -3.77 39.78
CA PHE A 333 16.29 -3.41 40.46
C PHE A 333 16.09 -2.23 41.43
N ALA A 334 15.40 -1.18 41.00
CA ALA A 334 15.16 -0.02 41.86
C ALA A 334 14.20 -0.35 43.03
N PHE A 335 13.21 -1.23 42.84
CA PHE A 335 12.32 -1.73 43.90
C PHE A 335 13.02 -2.71 44.87
N THR A 336 13.88 -3.60 44.38
CA THR A 336 14.56 -4.64 45.17
C THR A 336 15.35 -4.00 46.33
N PRO A 337 15.36 -4.59 47.55
CA PRO A 337 16.06 -4.02 48.69
C PRO A 337 17.57 -3.82 48.44
N VAL A 338 18.13 -2.76 49.02
CA VAL A 338 19.57 -2.41 48.91
C VAL A 338 20.48 -3.58 49.29
N LYS A 339 20.13 -4.31 50.35
CA LYS A 339 20.88 -5.50 50.82
C LYS A 339 20.89 -6.64 49.80
N SER A 340 19.79 -6.82 49.06
CA SER A 340 19.61 -7.83 48.00
C SER A 340 20.08 -7.34 46.63
N GLY A 341 20.84 -6.23 46.57
CA GLY A 341 21.43 -5.72 45.33
C GLY A 341 20.60 -4.71 44.52
N GLY A 342 19.50 -4.18 45.08
CA GLY A 342 18.67 -3.15 44.44
C GLY A 342 18.82 -1.75 45.06
N LEU A 343 17.80 -0.88 44.95
CA LEU A 343 17.78 0.47 45.54
C LEU A 343 16.73 0.68 46.64
N GLY A 344 15.76 -0.22 46.81
CA GLY A 344 14.71 -0.13 47.83
C GLY A 344 13.73 1.05 47.67
N MET A 345 13.58 1.57 46.45
CA MET A 345 12.75 2.74 46.15
C MET A 345 11.25 2.44 46.25
N SER A 346 10.49 3.41 46.79
CA SER A 346 9.03 3.40 46.80
C SER A 346 8.43 3.60 45.40
N GLU A 347 7.16 3.26 45.23
CA GLU A 347 6.44 3.43 43.96
C GLU A 347 6.44 4.88 43.47
N GLY A 348 6.43 5.85 44.39
CA GLY A 348 6.52 7.27 44.07
C GLY A 348 7.91 7.70 43.57
N GLU A 349 8.97 7.14 44.13
CA GLU A 349 10.34 7.36 43.65
C GLU A 349 10.55 6.68 42.30
N LEU A 350 10.05 5.45 42.12
CA LEU A 350 10.03 4.73 40.84
C LEU A 350 9.28 5.51 39.76
N GLY A 351 8.07 6.01 40.06
CA GLY A 351 7.30 6.84 39.15
C GLY A 351 8.01 8.14 38.77
N THR A 352 8.70 8.76 39.73
CA THR A 352 9.52 9.96 39.51
C THR A 352 10.73 9.65 38.62
N MET A 353 11.49 8.60 38.93
CA MET A 353 12.65 8.14 38.16
C MET A 353 12.29 7.81 36.71
N LEU A 354 11.19 7.08 36.50
CA LEU A 354 10.71 6.70 35.17
C LEU A 354 10.15 7.91 34.40
N SER A 355 9.54 8.88 35.08
CA SER A 355 9.10 10.14 34.49
C SER A 355 10.28 11.02 34.06
N ILE A 356 11.32 11.15 34.89
CA ILE A 356 12.57 11.86 34.54
C ILE A 356 13.20 11.22 33.32
N ARG A 357 13.33 9.88 33.28
CA ARG A 357 13.82 9.14 32.12
C ARG A 357 12.97 9.40 30.87
N GLY A 358 11.64 9.42 30.98
CA GLY A 358 10.75 9.73 29.86
C GLY A 358 10.91 11.16 29.35
N LEU A 359 11.14 12.14 30.23
CA LEU A 359 11.45 13.52 29.85
C LEU A 359 12.82 13.62 29.16
N SER A 360 13.85 12.97 29.69
CA SER A 360 15.19 12.91 29.07
C SER A 360 15.17 12.26 27.69
N VAL A 361 14.46 11.13 27.50
CA VAL A 361 14.26 10.54 26.16
C VAL A 361 13.54 11.50 25.22
N THR A 362 12.48 12.18 25.70
CA THR A 362 11.73 13.16 24.90
C THR A 362 12.62 14.33 24.47
N PHE A 363 13.48 14.83 25.36
CA PHE A 363 14.47 15.86 25.07
C PHE A 363 15.50 15.39 24.02
N CYS A 364 16.08 14.20 24.20
CA CYS A 364 17.02 13.62 23.23
C CYS A 364 16.41 13.47 21.83
N GLN A 365 15.14 13.05 21.73
CA GLN A 365 14.45 12.87 20.45
C GLN A 365 14.03 14.19 19.78
N LEU A 366 13.66 15.22 20.55
CA LEU A 366 13.23 16.51 20.01
C LEU A 366 14.39 17.45 19.65
N PHE A 367 15.44 17.50 20.49
CA PHE A 367 16.48 18.54 20.39
C PHE A 367 17.85 18.02 19.96
N LEU A 368 18.19 16.75 20.26
CA LEU A 368 19.52 16.20 19.94
C LEU A 368 19.52 15.37 18.66
N PHE A 369 18.48 14.56 18.42
CA PHE A 369 18.45 13.62 17.31
C PHE A 369 18.63 14.29 15.94
N VAL A 370 17.90 15.36 15.63
CA VAL A 370 17.95 15.98 14.29
C VAL A 370 19.34 16.61 14.00
N PRO A 371 19.92 17.49 14.84
CA PRO A 371 21.25 18.04 14.59
C PRO A 371 22.36 16.98 14.53
N LEU A 372 22.27 15.92 15.35
CA LEU A 372 23.24 14.82 15.32
C LEU A 372 23.09 13.95 14.07
N HIS A 373 21.86 13.73 13.60
CA HIS A 373 21.59 12.96 12.39
C HIS A 373 22.11 13.72 11.15
N GLU A 374 21.84 15.02 11.06
CA GLU A 374 22.31 15.88 9.97
C GLU A 374 23.85 16.02 9.98
N ARG A 375 24.49 16.13 11.15
CA ARG A 375 25.96 16.29 11.26
C ARG A 375 26.77 15.01 11.05
N TYR A 376 26.26 13.84 11.45
CA TYR A 376 27.03 12.59 11.47
C TYR A 376 26.49 11.48 10.57
N GLY A 377 25.23 11.59 10.10
CA GLY A 377 24.54 10.57 9.33
C GLY A 377 24.00 9.41 10.20
N GLY A 378 22.85 8.87 9.80
CA GLY A 378 22.10 7.88 10.59
C GLY A 378 22.89 6.64 11.01
N LEU A 379 23.75 6.09 10.12
CA LEU A 379 24.52 4.87 10.42
C LEU A 379 25.63 5.10 11.46
N LYS A 380 26.39 6.21 11.38
CA LYS A 380 27.43 6.51 12.38
C LYS A 380 26.79 6.78 13.75
N LEU A 381 25.71 7.57 13.77
CA LEU A 381 24.95 7.87 14.99
C LEU A 381 24.33 6.60 15.60
N TYR A 382 23.81 5.67 14.78
CA TYR A 382 23.32 4.38 15.25
C TYR A 382 24.42 3.55 15.91
N ARG A 383 25.56 3.34 15.24
CA ARG A 383 26.72 2.60 15.79
C ARG A 383 27.22 3.21 17.10
N PHE A 384 27.33 4.53 17.18
CA PHE A 384 27.67 5.23 18.42
C PHE A 384 26.65 4.96 19.54
N CYS A 385 25.35 5.04 19.24
CA CYS A 385 24.31 4.69 20.22
C CYS A 385 24.37 3.21 20.66
N MET A 386 24.77 2.28 19.78
CA MET A 386 24.95 0.87 20.14
C MET A 386 26.10 0.66 21.11
N LEU A 387 27.22 1.37 20.95
CA LEU A 387 28.37 1.32 21.86
C LEU A 387 28.05 1.83 23.28
N LEU A 388 27.00 2.63 23.46
CA LEU A 388 26.52 3.07 24.77
C LEU A 388 25.73 1.98 25.53
N TYR A 389 25.12 1.01 24.86
CA TYR A 389 24.35 -0.03 25.57
C TYR A 389 25.21 -0.86 26.54
N PRO A 390 26.39 -1.40 26.15
CA PRO A 390 27.31 -2.04 27.09
C PRO A 390 27.61 -1.19 28.32
N THR A 391 27.89 0.11 28.14
CA THR A 391 28.26 0.98 29.26
C THR A 391 27.08 1.25 30.20
N THR A 392 25.83 1.32 29.71
CA THR A 392 24.66 1.48 30.59
C THR A 392 24.55 0.36 31.63
N TYR A 393 24.90 -0.88 31.29
CA TYR A 393 24.80 -2.03 32.18
C TYR A 393 25.95 -2.16 33.20
N ILE A 394 26.98 -1.31 33.10
CA ILE A 394 28.06 -1.22 34.07
C ILE A 394 27.63 -0.40 35.31
N PHE A 395 26.69 0.54 35.17
CA PHE A 395 26.29 1.47 36.25
C PHE A 395 25.54 0.85 37.44
N PRO A 396 24.55 -0.06 37.27
CA PRO A 396 23.70 -0.50 38.40
C PRO A 396 24.47 -1.08 39.61
N PRO A 397 25.55 -1.88 39.43
CA PRO A 397 26.45 -2.26 40.53
C PRO A 397 26.97 -1.08 41.34
N PHE A 398 27.46 -0.01 40.70
CA PHE A 398 27.98 1.17 41.38
C PHE A 398 26.88 1.99 42.07
N ILE A 399 25.69 2.09 41.46
CA ILE A 399 24.56 2.79 42.10
C ILE A 399 24.14 2.03 43.38
N ASN A 400 24.04 0.69 43.34
CA ASN A 400 23.81 -0.11 44.55
C ASN A 400 24.95 0.01 45.57
N GLN A 401 26.22 0.14 45.13
CA GLN A 401 27.34 0.37 46.05
C GLN A 401 27.21 1.70 46.79
N PHE A 402 26.82 2.80 46.13
CA PHE A 402 26.55 4.07 46.80
C PHE A 402 25.29 4.01 47.69
N ALA A 403 24.23 3.32 47.27
CA ALA A 403 23.03 3.11 48.09
C ALA A 403 23.29 2.29 49.37
N ARG A 404 24.34 1.45 49.41
CA ARG A 404 24.81 0.74 50.62
C ARG A 404 25.61 1.64 51.58
N MET A 405 26.04 2.83 51.17
CA MET A 405 26.84 3.73 52.00
C MET A 405 25.95 4.75 52.71
N GLU A 406 26.13 4.92 54.01
CA GLU A 406 25.37 5.88 54.81
C GLU A 406 25.95 7.30 54.72
N GLY A 407 25.07 8.31 54.85
CA GLY A 407 25.44 9.72 54.88
C GLY A 407 25.11 10.53 53.62
N THR A 408 24.97 11.84 53.79
CA THR A 408 24.54 12.78 52.72
C THR A 408 25.41 12.74 51.46
N PRO A 409 26.76 12.66 51.51
CA PRO A 409 27.59 12.57 50.31
C PRO A 409 27.33 11.30 49.49
N ALA A 410 27.03 10.17 50.14
CA ALA A 410 26.71 8.92 49.47
C ALA A 410 25.37 9.00 48.73
N ARG A 411 24.32 9.54 49.37
CA ARG A 411 23.02 9.84 48.72
C ARG A 411 23.17 10.78 47.53
N ILE A 412 24.02 11.82 47.63
CA ILE A 412 24.28 12.74 46.51
C ILE A 412 24.99 11.98 45.36
N ALA A 413 25.96 11.12 45.66
CA ALA A 413 26.65 10.30 44.66
C ALA A 413 25.68 9.30 44.00
N GLU A 414 24.86 8.58 44.77
CA GLU A 414 23.84 7.64 44.29
C GLU A 414 22.92 8.29 43.23
N TYR A 415 22.25 9.40 43.58
CA TYR A 415 21.36 10.10 42.66
C TYR A 415 22.09 10.73 41.48
N SER A 416 23.33 11.21 41.66
CA SER A 416 24.13 11.77 40.56
C SER A 416 24.52 10.70 39.54
N VAL A 417 24.99 9.54 40.00
CA VAL A 417 25.36 8.40 39.14
C VAL A 417 24.13 7.81 38.46
N LEU A 418 22.99 7.72 39.17
CA LEU A 418 21.70 7.34 38.59
C LEU A 418 21.24 8.33 37.51
N PHE A 419 21.33 9.65 37.75
CA PHE A 419 20.96 10.66 36.76
C PHE A 419 21.83 10.61 35.50
N ILE A 420 23.16 10.49 35.66
CA ILE A 420 24.11 10.30 34.55
C ILE A 420 23.76 9.04 33.75
N HIS A 421 23.52 7.92 34.44
CA HIS A 421 23.12 6.66 33.83
C HIS A 421 21.81 6.79 33.03
N LEU A 422 20.77 7.42 33.60
CA LEU A 422 19.50 7.66 32.92
C LEU A 422 19.65 8.60 31.70
N ALA A 423 20.56 9.58 31.76
CA ALA A 423 20.89 10.42 30.62
C ALA A 423 21.57 9.62 29.48
N ILE A 424 22.53 8.74 29.81
CA ILE A 424 23.18 7.86 28.81
C ILE A 424 22.17 6.90 28.18
N VAL A 425 21.30 6.25 28.98
CA VAL A 425 20.20 5.41 28.48
C VAL A 425 19.26 6.20 27.57
N SER A 426 18.98 7.47 27.90
CA SER A 426 18.10 8.33 27.13
C SER A 426 18.69 8.72 25.78
N PHE A 427 19.99 9.05 25.75
CA PHE A 427 20.73 9.32 24.53
C PHE A 427 20.84 8.06 23.66
N ALA A 428 21.21 6.91 24.24
CA ALA A 428 21.32 5.64 23.52
C ALA A 428 19.99 5.24 22.83
N ASN A 429 18.84 5.68 23.35
CA ASN A 429 17.54 5.45 22.74
C ASN A 429 17.30 6.22 21.41
N ILE A 430 18.14 7.20 21.06
CA ILE A 430 18.16 7.82 19.71
C ILE A 430 18.34 6.75 18.61
N SER A 431 19.00 5.63 18.93
CA SER A 431 19.10 4.43 18.09
C SER A 431 17.79 3.98 17.45
N PHE A 432 16.63 4.15 18.12
CA PHE A 432 15.33 3.76 17.58
C PHE A 432 14.99 4.51 16.30
N SER A 433 15.25 5.82 16.29
CA SER A 433 14.96 6.72 15.17
C SER A 433 15.93 6.45 14.02
N CYS A 434 17.22 6.24 14.33
CA CYS A 434 18.22 5.89 13.32
C CYS A 434 17.93 4.54 12.63
N ILE A 435 17.62 3.48 13.37
CA ILE A 435 17.35 2.16 12.76
C ILE A 435 16.00 2.12 12.02
N SER A 436 15.00 2.89 12.47
CA SER A 436 13.73 3.05 11.75
C SER A 436 13.93 3.78 10.42
N LEU A 437 14.83 4.77 10.35
CA LEU A 437 15.23 5.38 9.08
C LEU A 437 16.03 4.44 8.18
N LEU A 438 16.92 3.61 8.75
CA LEU A 438 17.68 2.63 7.96
C LEU A 438 16.77 1.57 7.31
N VAL A 439 15.77 1.07 8.05
CA VAL A 439 14.71 0.19 7.50
C VAL A 439 13.93 0.88 6.37
N ASN A 440 13.66 2.19 6.48
CA ASN A 440 13.02 2.94 5.39
C ASN A 440 13.92 3.06 4.15
N ALA A 441 15.24 3.25 4.33
CA ALA A 441 16.19 3.37 3.21
C ALA A 441 16.32 2.05 2.41
N LEU A 442 16.24 0.90 3.08
CA LEU A 442 16.16 -0.42 2.44
C LEU A 442 14.83 -0.66 1.68
N ALA A 443 13.78 0.09 2.01
CA ALA A 443 12.46 0.01 1.36
C ALA A 443 12.29 1.01 0.21
N SER A 444 13.38 1.44 -0.43
CA SER A 444 13.38 2.48 -1.47
C SER A 444 12.75 2.04 -2.81
N GLY A 445 12.43 0.75 -2.99
CA GLY A 445 11.48 0.27 -4.01
C GLY A 445 10.06 0.17 -3.45
N SER A 446 9.11 0.87 -4.10
CA SER A 446 7.70 1.07 -3.68
C SER A 446 6.99 -0.19 -3.18
N ASP A 447 7.24 -1.31 -3.84
CA ASP A 447 6.43 -2.53 -3.78
C ASP A 447 6.72 -3.41 -2.54
N SER A 448 7.68 -3.01 -1.69
CA SER A 448 8.17 -3.79 -0.57
C SER A 448 7.92 -3.19 0.82
N LEU A 449 7.61 -1.88 0.89
CA LEU A 449 7.72 -1.09 2.12
C LEU A 449 6.77 -1.55 3.23
N GLY A 450 5.51 -1.87 2.89
CA GLY A 450 4.55 -2.43 3.85
C GLY A 450 4.95 -3.81 4.36
N THR A 451 5.49 -4.66 3.49
CA THR A 451 5.98 -6.00 3.84
C THR A 451 7.18 -5.93 4.79
N LEU A 452 8.15 -5.04 4.52
CA LEU A 452 9.30 -4.85 5.40
C LEU A 452 8.90 -4.25 6.75
N HIS A 453 8.01 -3.24 6.77
CA HIS A 453 7.49 -2.67 8.02
C HIS A 453 6.73 -3.71 8.88
N GLY A 454 5.93 -4.56 8.26
CA GLY A 454 5.24 -5.66 8.94
C GLY A 454 6.22 -6.69 9.53
N LEU A 455 7.27 -7.03 8.77
CA LEU A 455 8.32 -7.93 9.22
C LEU A 455 9.11 -7.36 10.41
N SER A 456 9.63 -6.13 10.30
CA SER A 456 10.34 -5.45 11.39
C SER A 456 9.47 -5.28 12.65
N GLN A 457 8.17 -4.98 12.49
CA GLN A 457 7.23 -4.89 13.61
C GLN A 457 7.02 -6.26 14.28
N THR A 458 6.91 -7.34 13.51
CA THR A 458 6.78 -8.71 14.03
C THR A 458 8.02 -9.11 14.85
N THR A 459 9.22 -8.77 14.35
CA THR A 459 10.49 -8.98 15.04
C THR A 459 10.54 -8.26 16.40
N VAL A 460 10.07 -7.01 16.49
CA VAL A 460 10.00 -6.27 17.78
C VAL A 460 8.98 -6.89 18.71
N SER A 461 7.80 -7.29 18.21
CA SER A 461 6.75 -7.89 19.04
C SER A 461 7.19 -9.24 19.64
N PHE A 462 7.93 -10.05 18.87
CA PHE A 462 8.55 -11.28 19.36
C PHE A 462 9.59 -11.02 20.45
N ALA A 463 10.52 -10.08 20.22
CA ALA A 463 11.51 -9.68 21.24
C ALA A 463 10.83 -9.17 22.53
N ARG A 464 9.80 -8.32 22.40
CA ARG A 464 9.00 -7.80 23.53
C ARG A 464 8.21 -8.87 24.29
N ALA A 465 7.89 -10.01 23.67
CA ALA A 465 7.18 -11.09 24.34
C ALA A 465 8.10 -11.94 25.24
N ILE A 466 9.40 -12.01 24.93
CA ILE A 466 10.36 -12.89 25.63
C ILE A 466 11.28 -12.10 26.57
N ALA A 467 11.81 -10.97 26.12
CA ALA A 467 12.90 -10.26 26.79
C ALA A 467 12.55 -9.69 28.19
N PRO A 468 11.35 -9.14 28.47
CA PRO A 468 10.97 -8.72 29.81
C PRO A 468 11.00 -9.90 30.80
N TRP A 469 10.28 -10.98 30.49
CA TRP A 469 10.25 -12.19 31.31
C TRP A 469 11.63 -12.83 31.53
N ALA A 470 12.42 -12.98 30.47
CA ALA A 470 13.77 -13.51 30.58
C ALA A 470 14.67 -12.62 31.45
N GLY A 471 14.65 -11.30 31.23
CA GLY A 471 15.48 -10.34 31.95
C GLY A 471 15.18 -10.26 33.44
N THR A 472 13.90 -10.17 33.82
CA THR A 472 13.50 -10.09 35.24
C THR A 472 13.60 -11.43 35.96
N SER A 473 13.39 -12.56 35.26
CA SER A 473 13.62 -13.89 35.82
C SER A 473 15.10 -14.17 36.05
N LEU A 474 15.98 -13.72 35.13
CA LEU A 474 17.42 -13.79 35.32
C LEU A 474 17.91 -12.81 36.40
N PHE A 475 17.30 -11.62 36.54
CA PHE A 475 17.60 -10.73 37.66
C PHE A 475 17.24 -11.38 39.01
N ALA A 476 16.03 -11.92 39.15
CA ALA A 476 15.61 -12.65 40.35
C ALA A 476 16.56 -13.80 40.66
N TRP A 477 16.80 -14.69 39.68
CA TRP A 477 17.72 -15.82 39.85
C TRP A 477 19.14 -15.39 40.23
N SER A 478 19.65 -14.29 39.64
CA SER A 478 20.96 -13.72 39.94
C SER A 478 21.13 -13.31 41.41
N ILE A 479 20.04 -12.97 42.11
CA ILE A 479 20.03 -12.58 43.53
C ILE A 479 19.53 -13.69 44.48
N THR A 480 18.87 -14.75 44.00
CA THR A 480 18.32 -15.84 44.84
C THR A 480 19.10 -17.15 44.79
N ASP A 481 19.33 -17.72 43.60
CA ASP A 481 19.79 -19.11 43.44
C ASP A 481 21.00 -19.25 42.49
N ALA A 482 21.64 -18.14 42.10
CA ALA A 482 22.89 -18.13 41.33
C ALA A 482 24.13 -18.37 42.23
N PRO A 483 25.25 -18.91 41.70
CA PRO A 483 26.45 -19.16 42.50
C PRO A 483 27.03 -17.90 43.15
N GLU A 484 27.44 -18.01 44.42
CA GLU A 484 27.98 -16.90 45.24
C GLU A 484 29.10 -16.10 44.56
N VAL A 485 29.89 -16.78 43.70
CA VAL A 485 30.94 -16.20 42.85
C VAL A 485 30.47 -14.97 42.06
N PHE A 486 29.18 -14.89 41.69
CA PHE A 486 28.61 -13.77 40.97
C PHE A 486 27.91 -12.72 41.84
N ASN A 487 27.59 -13.03 43.11
CA ASN A 487 27.07 -12.10 44.13
C ASN A 487 26.04 -11.06 43.63
N GLY A 488 24.96 -11.52 42.97
CA GLY A 488 23.93 -10.64 42.40
C GLY A 488 24.22 -10.08 41.00
N TYR A 489 25.47 -10.07 40.55
CA TYR A 489 25.91 -9.33 39.35
C TYR A 489 25.84 -10.11 38.02
N LEU A 490 25.46 -11.39 38.01
CA LEU A 490 25.43 -12.23 36.80
C LEU A 490 24.54 -11.64 35.70
N ILE A 491 23.36 -11.13 36.06
CA ILE A 491 22.45 -10.43 35.12
C ILE A 491 23.14 -9.25 34.41
N TRP A 492 23.96 -8.47 35.11
CA TRP A 492 24.64 -7.32 34.52
C TRP A 492 25.74 -7.75 33.55
N LEU A 493 26.52 -8.79 33.89
CA LEU A 493 27.51 -9.37 32.99
C LEU A 493 26.86 -9.91 31.71
N LEU A 494 25.70 -10.58 31.82
CA LEU A 494 24.93 -11.07 30.68
C LEU A 494 24.37 -9.92 29.83
N MET A 495 23.88 -8.83 30.45
CA MET A 495 23.39 -7.65 29.73
C MET A 495 24.53 -6.85 29.06
N ILE A 496 25.71 -6.75 29.68
CA ILE A 496 26.93 -6.20 29.06
C ILE A 496 27.29 -7.03 27.82
N LEU A 497 27.36 -8.36 27.93
CA LEU A 497 27.67 -9.26 26.82
C LEU A 497 26.64 -9.15 25.68
N LEU A 498 25.35 -9.11 25.99
CA LEU A 498 24.29 -8.94 24.99
C LEU A 498 24.34 -7.54 24.34
N GLY A 499 24.69 -6.51 25.10
CA GLY A 499 24.97 -5.16 24.59
C GLY A 499 26.18 -5.13 23.66
N LEU A 500 27.25 -5.87 23.97
CA LEU A 500 28.44 -6.00 23.13
C LEU A 500 28.10 -6.72 21.81
N VAL A 501 27.33 -7.82 21.86
CA VAL A 501 26.81 -8.48 20.66
C VAL A 501 25.96 -7.53 19.82
N CYS A 502 25.10 -6.71 20.44
CA CYS A 502 24.32 -5.68 19.76
C CYS A 502 25.20 -4.60 19.10
N ALA A 503 26.29 -4.20 19.75
CA ALA A 503 27.28 -3.29 19.18
C ALA A 503 28.05 -3.91 18.01
N SER A 504 28.56 -5.14 18.15
CA SER A 504 29.26 -5.88 17.08
C SER A 504 28.38 -6.05 15.84
N LEU A 505 27.10 -6.41 16.00
CA LEU A 505 26.15 -6.54 14.89
C LEU A 505 25.91 -5.21 14.13
N SER A 506 26.10 -4.06 14.78
CA SER A 506 25.93 -2.74 14.15
C SER A 506 27.05 -2.38 13.15
N PHE A 507 28.20 -3.06 13.23
CA PHE A 507 29.29 -2.91 12.25
C PHE A 507 29.04 -3.68 10.95
N GLY A 508 28.18 -4.71 10.95
CA GLY A 508 27.80 -5.46 9.75
C GLY A 508 26.86 -4.70 8.79
N LEU A 509 26.22 -3.63 9.27
CA LEU A 509 25.41 -2.72 8.45
C LEU A 509 26.33 -1.95 7.51
N SER A 510 26.18 -2.10 6.18
CA SER A 510 27.06 -1.43 5.20
C SER A 510 26.71 0.04 4.98
N LYS A 511 27.55 0.74 4.21
CA LYS A 511 27.42 2.17 3.92
C LYS A 511 26.44 2.47 2.78
N ASP A 512 26.03 1.43 2.03
CA ASP A 512 25.53 1.53 0.64
C ASP A 512 24.01 1.69 0.54
N THR A 513 23.34 2.11 1.61
CA THR A 513 22.02 2.74 1.52
C THR A 513 22.17 4.13 0.88
N ARG A 514 21.97 4.18 -0.44
CA ARG A 514 22.17 5.35 -1.32
C ARG A 514 21.74 6.69 -0.70
N SER A 515 22.74 7.58 -0.54
CA SER A 515 22.65 9.05 -0.56
C SER A 515 21.43 9.74 0.10
N PHE A 516 21.26 9.55 1.42
CA PHE A 516 20.28 10.31 2.21
C PHE A 516 20.85 11.55 2.93
N THR A 517 21.57 12.44 2.23
CA THR A 517 21.75 13.89 2.56
C THR A 517 22.53 14.62 1.44
N SER A 518 21.84 15.28 0.51
CA SER A 518 22.44 16.22 -0.47
C SER A 518 21.44 17.29 -0.95
N GLU A 519 21.01 18.19 -0.05
CA GLU A 519 20.53 19.52 -0.46
C GLU A 519 21.74 20.48 -0.32
N GLU A 520 22.69 20.45 -1.26
CA GLU A 520 23.77 21.45 -1.38
C GLU A 520 23.45 22.51 -2.44
N HIS A 521 23.96 23.73 -2.24
CA HIS A 521 23.76 24.86 -3.16
C HIS A 521 24.82 24.86 -4.29
N PRO A 522 24.42 25.08 -5.55
CA PRO A 522 25.39 25.21 -6.65
C PRO A 522 26.11 26.56 -6.55
N GLY A 523 27.44 26.56 -6.35
CA GLY A 523 28.12 27.83 -6.05
C GLY A 523 29.64 27.89 -5.85
N SER A 524 30.47 27.01 -6.42
CA SER A 524 31.86 27.39 -6.81
C SER A 524 32.55 26.36 -7.72
N GLU A 525 33.34 26.84 -8.68
CA GLU A 525 34.15 26.00 -9.57
C GLU A 525 35.55 25.73 -8.99
N ARG A 526 36.14 24.57 -9.34
CA ARG A 526 37.59 24.42 -9.65
C ARG A 526 37.86 23.11 -10.40
N ARG A 527 38.93 23.08 -11.20
CA ARG A 527 39.26 22.01 -12.16
C ARG A 527 40.14 20.89 -11.56
N PRO A 528 40.11 19.66 -12.13
CA PRO A 528 40.87 18.50 -11.65
C PRO A 528 42.27 18.37 -12.26
N THR A 529 43.11 17.49 -11.66
CA THR A 529 44.39 17.03 -12.24
C THR A 529 44.66 15.54 -12.02
N THR A 530 44.42 14.77 -13.08
CA THR A 530 45.25 13.63 -13.59
C THR A 530 45.58 12.41 -12.71
N LEU A 531 44.93 11.29 -13.02
CA LEU A 531 45.44 9.91 -13.23
C LEU A 531 46.66 9.40 -12.43
N ARG A 532 46.46 8.23 -11.78
CA ARG A 532 47.24 7.00 -12.05
C ARG A 532 46.63 5.75 -11.40
N THR A 533 46.31 4.72 -12.19
CA THR A 533 46.13 3.33 -11.72
C THR A 533 47.48 2.59 -11.79
N PRO A 534 47.70 1.52 -10.97
CA PRO A 534 47.47 0.17 -11.51
C PRO A 534 47.04 -0.94 -10.50
N THR A 535 46.28 -1.90 -11.03
CA THR A 535 46.15 -3.33 -10.65
C THR A 535 46.56 -3.85 -9.26
N ARG A 536 45.55 -4.20 -8.44
CA ARG A 536 45.22 -5.56 -7.95
C ARG A 536 46.37 -6.50 -7.49
N ALA A 537 46.59 -6.60 -6.17
CA ALA A 537 46.60 -7.85 -5.36
C ALA A 537 47.30 -7.63 -4.00
N GLY A 538 46.83 -8.30 -2.93
CA GLY A 538 47.48 -8.29 -1.62
C GLY A 538 46.50 -8.44 -0.45
N ALA A 539 46.94 -9.06 0.64
CA ALA A 539 46.18 -9.10 1.89
C ALA A 539 46.21 -7.73 2.58
N PHE A 540 45.20 -7.45 3.41
CA PHE A 540 45.29 -6.40 4.42
C PHE A 540 45.41 -7.06 5.80
N GLU A 541 46.62 -6.96 6.37
CA GLU A 541 46.86 -7.22 7.77
C GLU A 541 46.33 -6.06 8.63
N LEU A 542 46.26 -6.25 9.95
CA LEU A 542 46.03 -5.13 10.86
C LEU A 542 47.28 -4.26 10.89
N GLU A 543 47.15 -2.97 10.60
CA GLU A 543 48.09 -1.99 11.14
C GLU A 543 47.36 -0.76 11.69
N VAL A 544 47.70 -0.42 12.92
CA VAL A 544 47.21 0.77 13.63
C VAL A 544 48.34 1.78 13.57
N HIS A 545 48.16 2.92 12.90
CA HIS A 545 49.07 4.04 13.06
C HIS A 545 48.38 5.40 13.07
N SER A 546 48.66 6.14 14.14
CA SER A 546 48.38 7.57 14.29
C SER A 546 49.26 8.39 13.35
N PHE A 547 48.80 9.59 12.98
CA PHE A 547 49.62 10.59 12.29
C PHE A 547 49.80 11.83 13.17
N ASP A 548 50.96 11.93 13.82
CA ASP A 548 51.50 13.16 14.40
C ASP A 548 52.72 13.59 13.57
N ALA A 549 52.71 14.83 13.06
CA ALA A 549 53.92 15.52 12.59
C ALA A 549 53.68 17.02 12.27
N LEU A 550 53.74 17.87 13.29
CA LEU A 550 54.34 19.21 13.13
C LEU A 550 55.69 19.20 13.84
N ARG A 551 56.74 19.71 13.19
CA ARG A 551 58.14 19.53 13.61
C ARG A 551 58.73 20.77 14.29
N LEU A 552 59.86 20.51 14.96
CA LEU A 552 60.95 21.42 15.38
C LEU A 552 60.86 21.99 16.81
N PRO A 553 62.00 22.18 17.52
CA PRO A 553 63.11 21.22 17.59
C PRO A 553 63.78 21.06 18.99
N SER A 554 64.54 19.98 19.15
CA SER A 554 65.78 19.84 19.96
C SER A 554 65.81 20.20 21.47
N SER A 555 66.03 19.19 22.34
CA SER A 555 67.33 18.90 23.03
C SER A 555 67.22 18.29 24.46
N ALA A 556 68.34 17.73 24.94
CA ALA A 556 68.70 17.42 26.34
C ALA A 556 67.99 16.30 27.15
N HIS A 557 68.60 15.10 27.09
CA HIS A 557 69.10 14.29 28.23
C HIS A 557 68.25 13.90 29.47
N GLN A 558 68.04 12.57 29.58
CA GLN A 558 68.40 11.65 30.70
C GLN A 558 67.74 11.70 32.11
N LEU A 559 67.54 10.49 32.65
CA LEU A 559 67.57 10.01 34.06
C LEU A 559 66.88 10.85 35.16
N GLY A 560 66.17 10.30 36.14
CA GLY A 560 66.25 8.96 36.71
C GLY A 560 65.99 9.02 38.23
N THR A 561 65.34 7.98 38.76
CA THR A 561 65.41 7.52 40.16
C THR A 561 65.11 8.48 41.34
N ALA A 562 63.91 8.26 41.89
CA ALA A 562 63.70 7.77 43.27
C ALA A 562 63.84 8.73 44.50
N LEU A 563 62.71 8.80 45.22
CA LEU A 563 62.59 8.65 46.69
C LEU A 563 63.46 9.54 47.61
N ARG A 564 62.77 10.42 48.36
CA ARG A 564 62.66 10.22 49.82
C ARG A 564 61.40 10.84 50.42
N GLN A 565 61.11 10.39 51.64
CA GLN A 565 59.87 10.64 52.40
C GLN A 565 59.91 11.97 53.17
N SER A 566 58.78 12.24 53.83
CA SER A 566 58.61 13.10 55.01
C SER A 566 58.59 14.62 54.76
N SER A 567 57.80 15.41 55.49
CA SER A 567 56.65 15.10 56.38
C SER A 567 55.98 16.43 56.79
N ILE A 568 54.76 16.36 57.31
CA ILE A 568 54.16 17.35 58.25
C ILE A 568 53.85 18.73 57.63
N ASP A 569 52.82 19.48 58.03
CA ASP A 569 51.47 19.20 58.55
C ASP A 569 50.72 20.56 58.56
N THR A 570 49.48 20.61 59.07
CA THR A 570 48.78 21.81 59.58
C THR A 570 48.35 22.94 58.60
N SER A 571 47.29 23.72 58.85
CA SER A 571 45.92 23.48 59.38
C SER A 571 45.12 24.82 59.41
N TYR A 572 43.82 24.78 59.77
CA TYR A 572 42.88 25.92 59.97
C TYR A 572 42.47 26.68 58.68
N GLN A 573 41.18 26.87 58.34
CA GLN A 573 40.06 27.60 59.01
C GLN A 573 40.20 29.15 58.93
N ALA A 574 39.14 29.95 58.74
CA ALA A 574 37.74 29.69 58.35
C ALA A 574 36.96 31.00 58.04
N SER A 575 35.72 30.85 57.50
CA SER A 575 34.53 31.69 57.77
C SER A 575 34.39 33.15 57.24
N SER A 576 33.13 33.63 57.23
CA SER A 576 32.62 35.00 56.90
C SER A 576 32.74 35.44 55.42
N GLN A 577 31.67 35.90 54.74
CA GLN A 577 30.91 37.17 54.87
C GLN A 577 31.79 38.42 54.59
N GLY A 578 31.42 39.35 53.70
CA GLY A 578 30.23 39.43 52.84
C GLY A 578 30.26 40.63 51.86
N GLN A 579 29.06 41.13 51.54
CA GLN A 579 28.64 42.45 50.96
C GLN A 579 29.65 43.62 50.99
N ASP A 580 29.62 44.63 50.10
CA ASP A 580 28.72 45.00 48.98
C ASP A 580 29.36 46.10 48.08
N SER A 581 28.76 46.41 46.92
CA SER A 581 28.88 47.72 46.18
C SER A 581 30.27 48.10 45.57
N THR A 582 30.47 49.05 44.63
CA THR A 582 29.68 49.65 43.51
C THR A 582 30.64 50.43 42.55
N LEU A 583 30.26 50.61 41.27
CA LEU A 583 30.82 51.58 40.29
C LEU A 583 32.31 51.32 39.85
N THR A 584 32.84 51.79 38.70
CA THR A 584 32.39 52.79 37.69
C THR A 584 32.73 52.31 36.25
N ALA A 585 32.33 53.07 35.21
CA ALA A 585 32.35 52.66 33.79
C ALA A 585 33.72 52.76 33.05
N GLY A 586 33.82 52.04 31.92
CA GLY A 586 34.90 52.13 30.91
C GLY A 586 34.42 51.62 29.53
N SER A 587 34.87 52.24 28.43
CA SER A 587 34.26 52.18 27.09
C SER A 587 34.75 51.05 26.16
N ALA A 588 33.87 50.59 25.25
CA ALA A 588 34.15 50.07 23.88
C ALA A 588 35.00 48.77 23.76
N GLU A 589 34.93 47.95 22.70
CA GLU A 589 34.12 47.97 21.46
C GLU A 589 33.86 46.52 20.94
N GLN A 590 32.98 46.38 19.92
CA GLN A 590 32.82 45.25 18.97
C GLN A 590 33.22 43.81 19.39
N THR A 591 32.25 42.97 19.74
CA THR A 591 31.92 41.72 18.99
C THR A 591 30.57 41.13 19.45
N GLY A 592 29.91 40.32 18.62
CA GLY A 592 28.47 40.07 18.75
C GLY A 592 28.03 38.63 19.05
N ARG A 593 27.09 38.52 20.00
CA ARG A 593 26.01 37.50 20.14
C ARG A 593 26.39 36.01 20.25
N PHE A 594 25.99 35.38 21.35
CA PHE A 594 24.93 34.34 21.32
C PHE A 594 24.39 33.97 22.72
N THR A 595 23.22 34.50 23.12
CA THR A 595 22.35 33.87 24.14
C THR A 595 20.92 34.44 24.10
N ALA A 596 19.91 33.59 24.33
CA ALA A 596 18.48 33.91 24.45
C ALA A 596 17.82 34.54 23.18
N VAL A 597 16.51 34.42 22.91
CA VAL A 597 15.34 34.14 23.77
C VAL A 597 14.48 33.02 23.20
N LEU A 598 13.80 32.28 24.09
CA LEU A 598 12.68 31.40 23.77
C LEU A 598 11.48 31.84 24.61
N LEU A 599 10.43 32.42 23.99
CA LEU A 599 9.02 32.29 24.38
C LEU A 599 8.07 33.13 23.51
N SER A 600 6.87 32.57 23.29
CA SER A 600 5.60 33.23 22.91
C SER A 600 5.54 34.17 21.70
N ARG A 601 4.76 33.77 20.68
CA ARG A 601 3.40 34.35 20.52
C ARG A 601 2.51 33.51 19.61
N CYS A 602 1.22 33.49 19.95
CA CYS A 602 0.13 33.06 19.09
C CYS A 602 -1.05 34.00 19.34
N CYS A 603 -1.42 34.83 18.35
CA CYS A 603 -2.73 35.49 18.21
C CYS A 603 -2.76 36.31 16.90
N CYS A 604 -3.97 36.68 16.47
CA CYS A 604 -4.22 37.54 15.30
C CYS A 604 -4.59 38.98 15.72
N CYS A 605 -4.50 39.91 14.76
CA CYS A 605 -5.24 41.19 14.63
C CYS A 605 -5.30 42.16 15.85
N GLY A 606 -4.79 43.39 15.69
CA GLY A 606 -4.94 44.41 16.76
C GLY A 606 -4.36 45.83 16.55
N GLY A 607 -4.57 46.46 15.39
CA GLY A 607 -4.68 47.93 15.21
C GLY A 607 -3.51 48.91 15.49
N SER A 608 -3.33 49.88 14.56
CA SER A 608 -2.81 51.25 14.77
C SER A 608 -1.33 51.47 15.19
N THR A 609 -0.63 52.58 14.86
CA THR A 609 -0.97 53.82 14.11
C THR A 609 0.22 54.34 13.27
N ARG A 610 -0.07 55.06 12.16
CA ARG A 610 0.74 56.13 11.51
C ARG A 610 2.12 55.74 10.90
N SER A 611 2.66 56.48 9.91
CA SER A 611 2.22 57.72 9.22
C SER A 611 2.57 57.69 7.72
N GLU A 612 1.87 58.53 6.92
CA GLU A 612 2.32 59.20 5.67
C GLU A 612 2.79 58.32 4.46
N LYS A 613 2.54 58.68 3.18
CA LYS A 613 2.10 59.96 2.59
C LYS A 613 1.30 59.78 1.27
N GLU A 614 0.38 60.71 1.04
CA GLU A 614 -0.11 61.31 -0.22
C GLU A 614 0.11 60.61 -1.59
N ALA A 615 -1.00 60.33 -2.29
CA ALA A 615 -1.22 60.68 -3.71
C ALA A 615 -2.72 60.63 -4.05
N SER A 616 -3.23 61.58 -4.85
CA SER A 616 -4.67 61.71 -5.17
C SER A 616 -5.03 61.27 -6.58
N CYS A 617 -6.25 60.74 -6.76
CA CYS A 617 -7.17 61.20 -7.81
C CYS A 617 -8.63 60.89 -7.41
N ALA A 618 -9.59 61.63 -7.98
CA ALA A 618 -11.00 61.64 -7.53
C ALA A 618 -11.98 61.85 -8.70
N LEU A 619 -13.29 61.74 -8.38
CA LEU A 619 -14.45 61.93 -9.27
C LEU A 619 -14.62 60.81 -10.33
N ASN A 620 -15.82 60.38 -10.73
CA ASN A 620 -17.12 61.07 -10.74
C ASN A 620 -18.22 60.42 -9.87
N SER A 621 -19.28 61.20 -9.61
CA SER A 621 -20.63 60.75 -9.23
C SER A 621 -21.52 60.56 -10.47
N ASP A 622 -22.65 59.85 -10.34
CA ASP A 622 -23.99 60.46 -10.48
C ASP A 622 -25.15 59.44 -10.43
N LEU A 623 -26.31 59.94 -9.95
CA LEU A 623 -27.73 59.69 -10.27
C LEU A 623 -28.14 58.40 -11.04
N ALA A 624 -29.29 57.75 -10.78
CA ALA A 624 -30.48 58.04 -9.96
C ALA A 624 -30.99 56.71 -9.34
N VAL A 625 -31.61 56.64 -8.15
CA VAL A 625 -32.95 57.14 -7.78
C VAL A 625 -34.06 56.72 -8.75
N ASP A 626 -34.78 55.65 -8.41
CA ASP A 626 -36.24 55.71 -8.36
C ASP A 626 -36.77 54.81 -7.22
N SER A 627 -37.97 55.07 -6.71
CA SER A 627 -38.50 54.41 -5.50
C SER A 627 -40.01 54.44 -5.43
N HIS A 628 -40.65 53.34 -4.99
CA HIS A 628 -42.04 53.42 -4.53
C HIS A 628 -42.36 52.62 -3.25
N ARG A 629 -43.05 53.34 -2.36
CA ARG A 629 -43.64 53.03 -1.04
C ARG A 629 -44.97 52.24 -1.26
N ALA A 630 -45.67 51.60 -0.30
CA ALA A 630 -45.59 51.60 1.17
C ALA A 630 -46.42 50.46 1.85
N LYS A 631 -46.26 50.33 3.19
CA LYS A 631 -47.31 50.13 4.23
C LYS A 631 -48.26 48.90 4.24
N SER A 632 -47.94 47.97 5.16
CA SER A 632 -48.73 47.60 6.37
C SER A 632 -50.24 47.20 6.34
N THR A 633 -50.48 45.92 6.68
CA THR A 633 -51.48 45.38 7.65
C THR A 633 -52.98 45.72 7.59
N THR A 634 -53.82 44.71 7.34
CA THR A 634 -55.11 44.34 7.99
C THR A 634 -55.75 43.17 7.20
N SER A 635 -56.85 42.50 7.57
CA SER A 635 -57.25 41.88 8.86
C SER A 635 -58.60 41.16 8.66
N SER A 636 -58.65 39.83 8.80
CA SER A 636 -59.85 38.97 9.03
C SER A 636 -61.08 39.07 8.08
N ARG A 637 -61.65 37.90 7.71
CA ARG A 637 -62.99 37.48 8.20
C ARG A 637 -63.35 36.02 7.86
N ARG A 638 -64.13 35.42 8.77
CA ARG A 638 -64.96 34.20 8.66
C ARG A 638 -66.39 34.63 8.19
N PRO A 639 -67.41 33.76 7.87
CA PRO A 639 -67.73 32.52 8.61
C PRO A 639 -68.50 31.35 7.90
N HIS A 640 -68.79 30.29 8.69
CA HIS A 640 -69.87 29.27 8.57
C HIS A 640 -69.89 28.28 7.37
N SER A 641 -70.35 27.01 7.50
CA SER A 641 -70.56 26.11 8.67
C SER A 641 -70.91 24.65 8.25
N SER A 642 -70.72 23.67 9.17
CA SER A 642 -71.47 22.38 9.35
C SER A 642 -71.52 21.33 8.22
N THR A 643 -71.46 19.99 8.43
CA THR A 643 -71.22 19.08 9.60
C THR A 643 -70.84 17.68 9.06
N LEU A 644 -70.03 16.83 9.73
CA LEU A 644 -70.36 15.85 10.79
C LEU A 644 -69.04 15.34 11.46
N VAL A 645 -68.87 15.37 12.80
CA VAL A 645 -68.96 14.26 13.81
C VAL A 645 -67.96 13.09 13.59
N GLY A 646 -67.14 12.61 14.56
CA GLY A 646 -66.82 12.95 15.98
C GLY A 646 -65.64 12.06 16.48
N ASP A 647 -64.70 12.47 17.36
CA ASP A 647 -64.70 12.64 18.85
C ASP A 647 -64.54 11.33 19.69
N GLN A 648 -63.81 11.26 20.85
CA GLN A 648 -62.68 12.07 21.39
C GLN A 648 -61.97 11.42 22.63
N THR A 649 -60.61 11.52 22.73
CA THR A 649 -59.70 11.74 23.93
C THR A 649 -59.67 10.92 25.26
N SER A 650 -58.49 11.04 25.95
CA SER A 650 -58.19 10.99 27.43
C SER A 650 -58.09 9.63 28.18
N LEU A 651 -57.32 9.42 29.28
CA LEU A 651 -56.11 10.09 29.87
C LEU A 651 -55.43 9.20 30.98
N SER A 652 -54.16 9.49 31.33
CA SER A 652 -53.48 9.40 32.66
C SER A 652 -53.54 8.17 33.63
N LEU A 653 -52.34 7.63 33.93
CA LEU A 653 -51.69 7.42 35.26
C LEU A 653 -52.45 6.99 36.56
N ALA A 654 -51.84 6.02 37.27
CA ALA A 654 -51.61 5.89 38.74
C ALA A 654 -52.33 4.78 39.58
N LEU A 655 -51.50 4.02 40.31
CA LEU A 655 -51.62 3.34 41.63
C LEU A 655 -53.00 3.01 42.26
N ALA A 656 -53.24 1.73 42.62
CA ALA A 656 -53.67 1.29 43.97
C ALA A 656 -53.76 -0.26 44.15
N ASP A 657 -53.67 -0.69 45.41
CA ASP A 657 -53.36 -2.01 45.99
C ASP A 657 -54.56 -2.97 46.26
N SER A 658 -54.25 -4.18 46.76
CA SER A 658 -55.01 -5.05 47.70
C SER A 658 -55.90 -6.22 47.22
N SER A 659 -55.51 -7.45 47.65
CA SER A 659 -56.30 -8.62 48.15
C SER A 659 -57.49 -9.21 47.36
N GLY A 660 -57.77 -10.54 47.38
CA GLY A 660 -57.08 -11.68 48.03
C GLY A 660 -57.96 -12.95 48.15
N LYS A 661 -57.40 -14.02 48.76
CA LYS A 661 -57.86 -15.45 48.86
C LYS A 661 -57.39 -16.31 47.66
N LYS A 662 -56.57 -17.36 47.81
CA LYS A 662 -56.54 -18.59 48.67
C LYS A 662 -57.30 -19.78 48.05
N ASP A 663 -56.59 -20.87 47.76
CA ASP A 663 -56.59 -22.07 48.61
C ASP A 663 -55.37 -22.99 48.34
N PHE A 664 -55.26 -24.10 49.07
CA PHE A 664 -54.08 -25.01 49.18
C PHE A 664 -54.21 -26.28 48.31
N GLY A 665 -53.07 -26.93 47.98
CA GLY A 665 -53.03 -28.29 47.41
C GLY A 665 -51.61 -28.77 47.03
N GLU A 666 -51.26 -30.00 47.42
CA GLU A 666 -49.98 -30.72 47.28
C GLU A 666 -49.45 -30.81 45.82
N GLN A 667 -48.14 -30.89 45.46
CA GLN A 667 -46.84 -31.28 46.08
C GLN A 667 -46.31 -32.65 45.61
N GLU A 668 -45.31 -32.67 44.69
CA GLU A 668 -44.18 -33.64 44.66
C GLU A 668 -43.05 -33.21 43.67
N ARG A 669 -41.79 -33.23 44.17
CA ARG A 669 -40.46 -33.58 43.54
C ARG A 669 -40.05 -32.96 42.17
N ILE A 670 -38.77 -32.87 41.77
CA ILE A 670 -37.52 -33.56 42.16
C ILE A 670 -36.38 -32.54 42.40
N GLU A 671 -35.43 -32.85 43.29
CA GLU A 671 -34.32 -31.98 43.72
C GLU A 671 -32.95 -32.27 43.05
N LEU A 672 -31.98 -31.38 43.28
CA LEU A 672 -30.54 -31.60 43.02
C LEU A 672 -29.90 -32.58 44.02
N PRO A 673 -28.62 -32.95 43.82
CA PRO A 673 -27.67 -32.71 44.91
C PRO A 673 -26.32 -32.09 44.49
N LEU A 674 -25.56 -31.66 45.50
CA LEU A 674 -24.16 -31.20 45.46
C LEU A 674 -23.39 -31.82 46.66
N PHE A 675 -22.17 -31.36 46.96
CA PHE A 675 -21.24 -31.83 48.03
C PHE A 675 -20.46 -33.14 47.74
N GLY A 676 -19.30 -33.40 48.37
CA GLY A 676 -18.56 -32.63 49.39
C GLY A 676 -17.15 -33.19 49.71
N VAL A 677 -16.44 -32.61 50.68
CA VAL A 677 -15.03 -32.91 51.05
C VAL A 677 -14.87 -33.20 52.55
N LEU A 678 -14.08 -34.22 52.95
CA LEU A 678 -13.70 -34.53 54.36
C LEU A 678 -12.37 -35.33 54.48
N ALA A 679 -11.78 -35.37 55.69
CA ALA A 679 -10.59 -36.16 56.14
C ALA A 679 -10.48 -36.07 57.71
N PRO A 680 -9.41 -36.49 58.45
CA PRO A 680 -8.22 -37.31 58.14
C PRO A 680 -7.76 -38.36 59.21
N ARG A 681 -6.79 -39.26 58.87
CA ARG A 681 -5.91 -40.07 59.78
C ARG A 681 -6.60 -41.15 60.67
N PRO A 682 -5.88 -42.09 61.38
CA PRO A 682 -4.42 -42.28 61.58
C PRO A 682 -3.82 -43.72 61.39
N THR A 683 -2.47 -43.81 61.49
CA THR A 683 -1.59 -44.94 61.92
C THR A 683 -1.60 -46.35 61.25
N ARG A 684 -0.47 -46.74 60.63
CA ARG A 684 0.52 -47.74 61.15
C ARG A 684 1.80 -47.83 60.28
N GLN A 685 2.85 -48.49 60.78
CA GLN A 685 4.21 -48.67 60.20
C GLN A 685 4.85 -49.97 60.76
N PRO A 686 6.02 -50.46 60.26
CA PRO A 686 6.78 -50.05 59.07
C PRO A 686 6.63 -51.11 57.95
N PRO A 687 7.55 -52.04 57.54
CA PRO A 687 8.96 -52.32 57.86
C PRO A 687 9.94 -52.13 56.66
N GLN A 688 11.19 -52.63 56.80
CA GLN A 688 12.25 -52.81 55.78
C GLN A 688 13.12 -54.01 56.23
N PRO A 689 13.99 -54.70 55.43
CA PRO A 689 15.27 -54.11 54.93
C PRO A 689 16.02 -54.80 53.74
N ARG A 690 17.26 -54.33 53.44
CA ARG A 690 18.40 -54.99 52.69
C ARG A 690 18.28 -55.13 51.14
N ARG A 691 19.38 -55.11 50.34
CA ARG A 691 20.79 -54.64 50.50
C ARG A 691 21.52 -54.46 49.13
N GLN A 692 22.20 -53.32 48.97
CA GLN A 692 23.59 -53.08 48.48
C GLN A 692 24.36 -53.99 47.47
N ARG A 693 25.17 -53.30 46.61
CA ARG A 693 26.39 -53.73 45.85
C ARG A 693 26.13 -54.57 44.57
N VAL A 694 27.01 -54.66 43.55
CA VAL A 694 28.47 -54.38 43.39
C VAL A 694 28.78 -53.63 42.05
N SER A 695 29.95 -52.99 41.94
CA SER A 695 30.62 -52.53 40.69
C SER A 695 32.14 -52.53 40.90
N PRO A 696 33.03 -52.36 39.89
CA PRO A 696 33.00 -52.69 38.46
C PRO A 696 34.02 -53.85 38.18
N PRO A 697 34.88 -53.96 37.10
CA PRO A 697 35.79 -52.94 36.54
C PRO A 697 35.90 -52.90 34.98
N SER A 698 36.85 -52.11 34.47
CA SER A 698 37.20 -51.82 33.07
C SER A 698 38.47 -52.54 32.57
N ALA A 699 38.72 -52.60 31.24
CA ALA A 699 39.99 -52.11 30.62
C ALA A 699 40.13 -52.35 29.09
N GLY A 700 40.67 -51.35 28.37
CA GLY A 700 41.55 -51.49 27.19
C GLY A 700 40.92 -51.68 25.79
N SER A 701 41.53 -51.22 24.69
CA SER A 701 42.71 -50.35 24.51
C SER A 701 42.80 -49.80 23.06
N GLN A 702 43.67 -48.79 22.81
CA GLN A 702 44.07 -48.23 21.49
C GLN A 702 42.93 -47.55 20.66
N GLN A 703 43.01 -46.32 20.11
CA GLN A 703 44.05 -45.31 19.83
C GLN A 703 44.88 -45.49 18.54
N THR A 704 44.43 -44.83 17.44
CA THR A 704 45.22 -44.12 16.38
C THR A 704 46.20 -44.92 15.48
N PRO A 705 46.50 -44.50 14.22
CA PRO A 705 46.58 -43.11 13.73
C PRO A 705 45.95 -42.78 12.36
N GLY A 706 46.00 -41.50 12.00
CA GLY A 706 45.53 -40.93 10.73
C GLY A 706 46.06 -39.51 10.49
N SER A 707 47.38 -39.34 10.43
CA SER A 707 48.06 -38.08 10.06
C SER A 707 47.76 -37.69 8.61
N ARG A 708 47.30 -36.47 8.32
CA ARG A 708 48.09 -35.24 8.10
C ARG A 708 49.02 -35.25 6.86
N ASP A 709 48.73 -34.29 5.99
CA ASP A 709 49.66 -33.39 5.28
C ASP A 709 50.44 -33.83 4.01
N SER A 710 49.96 -33.28 2.87
CA SER A 710 50.72 -32.41 1.94
C SER A 710 51.14 -32.91 0.52
N TYR A 711 51.12 -31.93 -0.39
CA TYR A 711 51.65 -31.90 -1.77
C TYR A 711 50.95 -32.81 -2.82
N ARG A 712 50.94 -32.49 -4.14
CA ARG A 712 51.56 -31.37 -4.89
C ARG A 712 50.61 -30.81 -5.98
N ARG A 713 51.03 -29.75 -6.67
CA ARG A 713 50.26 -28.95 -7.67
C ARG A 713 51.06 -28.86 -9.00
N ILE A 714 50.41 -28.37 -10.08
CA ILE A 714 50.99 -27.94 -11.39
C ILE A 714 51.31 -29.16 -12.28
N PHE A 715 50.84 -29.33 -13.53
CA PHE A 715 50.81 -28.51 -14.77
C PHE A 715 49.51 -28.80 -15.60
N SER A 716 49.09 -28.12 -16.67
CA SER A 716 49.31 -26.76 -17.21
C SER A 716 48.72 -26.61 -18.63
N ARG A 717 47.84 -25.61 -18.88
CA ARG A 717 47.71 -24.82 -20.16
C ARG A 717 47.31 -25.58 -21.47
N HIS A 718 46.84 -24.95 -22.55
CA HIS A 718 46.36 -23.57 -22.83
C HIS A 718 45.40 -23.53 -24.05
N TYR A 719 44.90 -22.33 -24.38
CA TYR A 719 44.10 -21.93 -25.55
C TYR A 719 42.65 -22.49 -25.59
N GLY A 720 41.61 -21.72 -25.98
CA GLY A 720 41.47 -20.26 -26.05
C GLY A 720 41.13 -19.69 -27.44
N ARG A 721 40.15 -18.77 -27.48
CA ARG A 721 39.56 -18.11 -28.67
C ARG A 721 38.61 -19.05 -29.48
N LEU A 722 37.73 -18.58 -30.37
CA LEU A 722 37.58 -17.25 -31.01
C LEU A 722 36.11 -16.80 -31.13
N SER A 723 35.89 -15.58 -31.63
CA SER A 723 34.57 -15.00 -31.94
C SER A 723 34.41 -14.77 -33.45
N ARG A 724 33.18 -14.93 -33.97
CA ARG A 724 32.62 -14.33 -35.22
C ARG A 724 33.27 -14.67 -36.58
N ALA A 725 32.41 -14.58 -37.61
CA ALA A 725 32.67 -14.37 -39.04
C ALA A 725 33.56 -15.43 -39.77
N VAL A 726 33.10 -16.10 -40.84
CA VAL A 726 32.59 -15.59 -42.14
C VAL A 726 33.70 -14.95 -42.99
N GLU A 727 34.35 -15.79 -43.80
CA GLU A 727 34.86 -15.60 -45.18
C GLU A 727 35.33 -17.02 -45.61
N SER A 728 34.62 -17.77 -46.45
CA SER A 728 34.50 -17.69 -47.91
C SER A 728 35.77 -18.03 -48.69
N THR A 729 35.83 -19.23 -49.29
CA THR A 729 36.42 -19.46 -50.63
C THR A 729 36.04 -20.83 -51.21
N SER A 730 36.03 -20.88 -52.55
CA SER A 730 36.20 -22.02 -53.50
C SER A 730 36.46 -23.45 -52.96
N SER A 731 36.03 -24.54 -53.64
CA SER A 731 35.24 -24.70 -54.89
C SER A 731 35.05 -26.20 -55.21
N ALA A 732 34.03 -26.54 -56.00
CA ALA A 732 33.96 -27.69 -56.93
C ALA A 732 34.15 -29.13 -56.40
N ALA A 733 33.42 -30.16 -56.85
CA ALA A 733 32.22 -30.24 -57.70
C ALA A 733 31.66 -31.68 -57.64
N SER A 734 30.41 -31.89 -58.12
CA SER A 734 29.84 -33.17 -58.62
C SER A 734 29.77 -34.38 -57.64
N ARG A 735 28.68 -35.14 -57.51
CA ARG A 735 27.70 -35.58 -58.51
C ARG A 735 26.28 -35.80 -57.92
N GLU A 736 25.29 -35.32 -58.67
CA GLU A 736 24.11 -36.03 -59.25
C GLU A 736 23.43 -37.24 -58.54
N HIS A 737 22.08 -37.23 -58.66
CA HIS A 737 21.13 -38.38 -58.74
C HIS A 737 20.92 -39.29 -57.48
N ASP A 738 19.72 -39.82 -57.17
CA ASP A 738 18.39 -39.59 -57.77
C ASP A 738 17.17 -39.90 -56.85
N CYS A 739 15.99 -39.47 -57.32
CA CYS A 739 14.63 -40.02 -57.15
C CYS A 739 14.10 -40.70 -55.85
N SER A 740 12.97 -40.12 -55.38
CA SER A 740 11.70 -40.79 -54.97
C SER A 740 11.52 -41.42 -53.57
N ALA A 741 10.25 -41.51 -53.14
CA ALA A 741 9.78 -41.93 -51.81
C ALA A 741 9.28 -43.39 -51.79
N PRO A 742 8.97 -43.99 -50.61
CA PRO A 742 7.59 -43.89 -50.10
C PRO A 742 7.36 -43.97 -48.55
N SER A 743 6.12 -43.66 -48.15
CA SER A 743 5.31 -44.17 -47.00
C SER A 743 5.93 -44.55 -45.62
N VAL A 744 5.39 -43.87 -44.60
CA VAL A 744 5.10 -44.24 -43.18
C VAL A 744 5.35 -45.72 -42.74
N PRO A 745 5.94 -45.93 -41.55
CA PRO A 745 5.14 -46.57 -40.48
C PRO A 745 5.27 -45.92 -39.07
N GLU A 746 4.12 -45.89 -38.40
CA GLU A 746 3.77 -45.98 -36.95
C GLU A 746 4.66 -45.43 -35.80
N GLN A 747 4.01 -45.29 -34.63
CA GLN A 747 4.56 -44.75 -33.38
C GLN A 747 5.31 -45.80 -32.54
N PRO A 748 6.13 -45.36 -31.58
CA PRO A 748 6.21 -45.99 -30.27
C PRO A 748 5.49 -45.16 -29.20
N ASP A 749 4.92 -45.85 -28.21
CA ASP A 749 4.35 -45.27 -26.99
C ASP A 749 5.39 -44.48 -26.16
N ASN A 750 4.93 -43.57 -25.30
CA ASN A 750 5.79 -42.94 -24.30
C ASN A 750 5.06 -42.66 -22.98
N SER A 751 4.67 -43.73 -22.29
CA SER A 751 4.01 -43.71 -21.00
C SER A 751 5.02 -43.59 -19.84
N ASP A 752 5.69 -42.45 -19.67
CA ASP A 752 6.47 -42.19 -18.45
C ASP A 752 6.75 -40.69 -18.20
N MET A 753 6.06 -40.06 -17.24
CA MET A 753 6.41 -38.75 -16.62
C MET A 753 5.50 -38.44 -15.41
N ALA A 754 5.67 -39.18 -14.31
CA ALA A 754 4.88 -39.00 -13.09
C ALA A 754 5.74 -38.58 -11.87
N SER A 755 6.23 -37.33 -11.82
CA SER A 755 6.68 -36.71 -10.56
C SER A 755 6.94 -35.18 -10.61
N MET A 756 5.95 -34.37 -10.22
CA MET A 756 6.19 -33.08 -9.57
C MET A 756 5.11 -32.75 -8.52
N GLY A 757 5.55 -32.12 -7.42
CA GLY A 757 4.70 -31.81 -6.26
C GLY A 757 3.83 -30.56 -6.42
N PRO A 758 2.88 -30.33 -5.48
CA PRO A 758 1.83 -29.32 -5.64
C PRO A 758 2.30 -27.88 -5.44
N ILE A 759 1.67 -26.95 -6.17
CA ILE A 759 1.90 -25.51 -6.09
C ILE A 759 0.60 -24.77 -5.70
N ASN A 760 0.71 -23.77 -4.83
CA ASN A 760 -0.29 -22.72 -4.52
C ASN A 760 -1.65 -23.10 -3.90
N GLY A 761 -1.85 -24.30 -3.35
CA GLY A 761 -2.85 -24.56 -2.29
C GLY A 761 -4.34 -24.51 -2.68
N LEU A 762 -4.67 -24.06 -3.89
CA LEU A 762 -5.91 -24.42 -4.58
C LEU A 762 -5.65 -25.76 -5.29
N ARG A 763 -6.52 -26.75 -5.08
CA ARG A 763 -6.62 -27.89 -6.01
C ARG A 763 -7.24 -27.40 -7.31
N VAL A 764 -6.41 -26.84 -8.19
CA VAL A 764 -6.62 -27.06 -9.62
C VAL A 764 -6.42 -28.55 -9.80
N GLY A 765 -7.51 -29.28 -10.04
CA GLY A 765 -7.38 -30.66 -10.51
C GLY A 765 -6.64 -30.62 -11.84
N VAL A 766 -5.83 -31.65 -12.11
CA VAL A 766 -5.53 -31.97 -13.51
C VAL A 766 -6.89 -32.34 -14.11
N GLU A 767 -7.51 -31.43 -14.84
CA GLU A 767 -8.77 -31.74 -15.51
C GLU A 767 -8.45 -32.65 -16.69
N ASP A 768 -8.79 -33.92 -16.55
CA ASP A 768 -8.66 -34.91 -17.61
C ASP A 768 -9.34 -34.38 -18.89
N ALA A 769 -8.68 -34.52 -20.04
CA ALA A 769 -9.23 -34.09 -21.33
C ALA A 769 -10.54 -34.82 -21.72
N THR A 770 -10.87 -35.89 -20.97
CA THR A 770 -12.08 -36.70 -21.05
C THR A 770 -13.21 -36.22 -20.15
N LYS A 771 -13.02 -35.16 -19.33
CA LYS A 771 -14.04 -34.67 -18.39
C LYS A 771 -15.12 -33.85 -19.09
N HIS A 772 -16.11 -34.55 -19.64
CA HIS A 772 -17.31 -33.95 -20.22
C HIS A 772 -18.18 -33.26 -19.17
N ILE A 773 -18.40 -31.95 -19.32
CA ILE A 773 -19.29 -31.14 -18.50
C ILE A 773 -20.60 -30.94 -19.27
N LYS A 774 -21.68 -31.53 -18.75
CA LYS A 774 -23.05 -31.43 -19.29
C LYS A 774 -23.83 -30.36 -18.53
N VAL A 775 -24.46 -29.43 -19.25
CA VAL A 775 -25.30 -28.35 -18.68
C VAL A 775 -26.61 -28.19 -19.45
N SER A 776 -27.68 -27.86 -18.73
CA SER A 776 -28.90 -27.31 -19.33
C SER A 776 -28.70 -25.80 -19.54
N ALA A 777 -29.00 -25.33 -20.74
CA ALA A 777 -28.77 -23.97 -21.20
C ALA A 777 -29.99 -23.45 -21.98
N SER A 778 -29.96 -22.15 -22.28
CA SER A 778 -30.85 -21.49 -23.23
C SER A 778 -30.08 -21.14 -24.48
N ASP A 779 -30.72 -21.32 -25.64
CA ASP A 779 -30.22 -20.86 -26.93
C ASP A 779 -29.98 -19.33 -26.95
N GLY A 780 -28.92 -18.90 -27.63
CA GLY A 780 -28.43 -17.53 -27.56
C GLY A 780 -29.31 -16.48 -28.24
N LYS A 781 -30.19 -16.86 -29.18
CA LYS A 781 -31.17 -15.94 -29.79
C LYS A 781 -32.56 -16.17 -29.24
N SER A 782 -33.11 -17.36 -29.46
CA SER A 782 -34.49 -17.71 -29.11
C SER A 782 -34.71 -17.79 -27.59
N GLY A 783 -33.70 -18.22 -26.82
CA GLY A 783 -33.84 -18.57 -25.41
C GLY A 783 -34.37 -19.98 -25.16
N ALA A 784 -34.70 -20.74 -26.22
CA ALA A 784 -35.23 -22.10 -26.14
C ALA A 784 -34.30 -23.05 -25.36
N PRO A 785 -34.84 -24.04 -24.62
CA PRO A 785 -34.04 -24.94 -23.80
C PRO A 785 -33.17 -25.87 -24.67
N LYS A 786 -31.87 -25.93 -24.36
CA LYS A 786 -30.85 -26.64 -25.13
C LYS A 786 -29.84 -27.27 -24.18
N GLU A 787 -29.47 -28.51 -24.43
CA GLU A 787 -28.44 -29.21 -23.68
C GLU A 787 -27.08 -29.06 -24.36
N LEU A 788 -26.05 -28.76 -23.57
CA LEU A 788 -24.68 -28.59 -24.03
C LEU A 788 -23.74 -29.52 -23.27
N VAL A 789 -22.85 -30.18 -24.00
CA VAL A 789 -21.72 -30.92 -23.43
C VAL A 789 -20.42 -30.32 -23.94
N TYR A 790 -19.54 -29.90 -23.03
CA TYR A 790 -18.23 -29.32 -23.36
C TYR A 790 -17.09 -29.95 -22.54
N THR A 791 -15.85 -29.80 -23.01
CA THR A 791 -14.62 -30.31 -22.37
C THR A 791 -13.47 -29.30 -22.53
N ASN A 792 -12.27 -29.62 -22.03
CA ASN A 792 -11.02 -28.86 -22.19
C ASN A 792 -11.11 -27.39 -21.74
N CYS A 793 -11.65 -27.15 -20.54
CA CYS A 793 -11.86 -25.81 -20.00
C CYS A 793 -10.54 -25.13 -19.59
N LYS A 794 -10.09 -24.15 -20.37
CA LYS A 794 -8.88 -23.37 -20.12
C LYS A 794 -9.21 -21.91 -19.91
N VAL A 795 -8.77 -21.31 -18.79
CA VAL A 795 -8.88 -19.84 -18.61
C VAL A 795 -8.04 -19.12 -19.68
N VAL A 796 -8.68 -18.25 -20.45
CA VAL A 796 -8.05 -17.41 -21.49
C VAL A 796 -8.14 -15.91 -21.19
N GLY A 797 -9.02 -15.51 -20.27
CA GLY A 797 -9.14 -14.14 -19.80
C GLY A 797 -9.66 -14.07 -18.36
N ASN A 798 -9.26 -13.04 -17.62
CA ASN A 798 -9.64 -12.82 -16.24
C ASN A 798 -9.79 -11.31 -16.02
N GLY A 799 -10.92 -10.82 -15.52
CA GLY A 799 -11.21 -9.40 -15.46
C GLY A 799 -12.18 -9.00 -14.35
N SER A 800 -12.41 -7.70 -14.18
CA SER A 800 -13.23 -7.12 -13.10
C SER A 800 -14.69 -7.56 -13.10
N PHE A 801 -15.18 -8.13 -14.20
CA PHE A 801 -16.57 -8.56 -14.37
C PHE A 801 -16.74 -10.09 -14.36
N GLY A 802 -15.66 -10.87 -14.48
CA GLY A 802 -15.75 -12.34 -14.58
C GLY A 802 -14.51 -13.02 -15.17
N VAL A 803 -14.64 -14.31 -15.41
CA VAL A 803 -13.61 -15.20 -15.98
C VAL A 803 -14.05 -15.65 -17.37
N VAL A 804 -13.12 -15.70 -18.34
CA VAL A 804 -13.37 -16.25 -19.68
C VAL A 804 -12.59 -17.55 -19.85
N PHE A 805 -13.31 -18.63 -20.19
CA PHE A 805 -12.75 -19.93 -20.50
C PHE A 805 -12.85 -20.19 -22.01
N GLN A 806 -11.79 -20.70 -22.64
CA GLN A 806 -11.92 -21.48 -23.87
C GLN A 806 -12.38 -22.88 -23.46
N ALA A 807 -13.36 -23.43 -24.17
CA ALA A 807 -13.82 -24.80 -24.01
C ALA A 807 -14.18 -25.37 -25.39
N LYS A 808 -14.11 -26.70 -25.55
CA LYS A 808 -14.48 -27.39 -26.79
C LYS A 808 -15.84 -28.05 -26.62
N LEU A 809 -16.79 -27.73 -27.50
CA LEU A 809 -18.10 -28.36 -27.51
C LEU A 809 -18.02 -29.77 -28.11
N VAL A 810 -18.78 -30.69 -27.51
CA VAL A 810 -18.74 -32.13 -27.81
C VAL A 810 -20.09 -32.57 -28.37
N SER A 811 -21.18 -32.12 -27.77
CA SER A 811 -22.53 -32.29 -28.31
C SER A 811 -23.44 -31.12 -27.93
N CYS A 812 -24.48 -30.95 -28.74
CA CYS A 812 -25.53 -29.96 -28.61
C CYS A 812 -26.85 -30.64 -28.99
N THR A 813 -27.75 -30.83 -28.03
CA THR A 813 -29.05 -31.48 -28.24
C THR A 813 -30.19 -30.52 -27.90
N PRO A 814 -31.29 -30.49 -28.67
CA PRO A 814 -32.52 -29.84 -28.24
C PRO A 814 -32.98 -30.40 -26.88
N GLY A 815 -33.60 -29.58 -26.04
CA GLY A 815 -34.20 -30.07 -24.80
C GLY A 815 -35.33 -31.08 -25.04
N GLU A 816 -35.52 -32.01 -24.12
CA GLU A 816 -36.65 -32.95 -24.14
C GLU A 816 -37.97 -32.19 -24.04
N GLY A 817 -38.65 -31.99 -25.19
CA GLY A 817 -39.93 -31.29 -25.24
C GLY A 817 -40.42 -30.84 -26.62
N GLU A 818 -39.53 -30.54 -27.57
CA GLU A 818 -39.92 -30.05 -28.90
C GLU A 818 -39.80 -31.13 -29.99
N ALA A 819 -40.94 -31.47 -30.60
CA ALA A 819 -40.96 -32.20 -31.86
C ALA A 819 -40.57 -31.26 -33.02
N SER A 820 -39.90 -31.80 -34.03
CA SER A 820 -39.47 -31.07 -35.22
C SER A 820 -40.65 -30.43 -35.96
N SER A 821 -40.82 -29.11 -35.81
CA SER A 821 -41.80 -28.33 -36.57
C SER A 821 -41.33 -28.12 -38.02
N PRO A 822 -42.26 -28.03 -38.99
CA PRO A 822 -41.97 -28.31 -40.39
C PRO A 822 -41.20 -27.20 -41.12
N VAL A 823 -40.61 -27.60 -42.26
CA VAL A 823 -40.04 -26.69 -43.26
C VAL A 823 -41.13 -25.74 -43.78
N GLY A 824 -40.88 -24.44 -43.71
CA GLY A 824 -41.75 -23.43 -44.33
C GLY A 824 -41.53 -23.36 -45.84
N GLU A 825 -42.61 -23.19 -46.60
CA GLU A 825 -42.57 -23.04 -48.06
C GLU A 825 -42.05 -21.66 -48.48
N ASN A 826 -40.73 -21.46 -48.39
CA ASN A 826 -39.95 -20.54 -49.22
C ASN A 826 -38.47 -20.92 -49.07
N GLY A 827 -37.78 -21.12 -50.20
CA GLY A 827 -36.50 -21.86 -50.30
C GLY A 827 -35.25 -21.20 -49.71
N GLU A 828 -35.38 -20.24 -48.79
CA GLU A 828 -34.23 -19.66 -48.10
C GLU A 828 -33.76 -20.57 -46.96
N GLN A 829 -32.62 -21.23 -47.15
CA GLN A 829 -31.85 -21.75 -46.01
C GLN A 829 -31.35 -20.58 -45.17
N LYS A 830 -32.12 -20.17 -44.16
CA LYS A 830 -31.58 -19.40 -43.04
C LYS A 830 -30.40 -20.18 -42.48
N GLN A 831 -29.21 -19.62 -42.66
CA GLN A 831 -27.94 -20.19 -42.22
C GLN A 831 -27.81 -20.01 -40.70
N GLY A 832 -28.70 -20.69 -39.96
CA GLY A 832 -28.82 -20.58 -38.51
C GLY A 832 -27.52 -20.95 -37.82
N SER A 833 -27.23 -20.28 -36.70
CA SER A 833 -25.98 -20.43 -35.94
C SER A 833 -25.91 -21.72 -35.12
N GLY A 834 -26.14 -22.85 -35.81
CA GLY A 834 -25.93 -24.20 -35.30
C GLY A 834 -24.54 -24.34 -34.69
N ILE A 835 -24.50 -24.93 -33.50
CA ILE A 835 -23.27 -25.28 -32.81
C ILE A 835 -22.76 -26.58 -33.44
N ALA A 836 -21.56 -26.55 -34.01
CA ALA A 836 -20.94 -27.78 -34.51
C ALA A 836 -20.33 -28.58 -33.36
N ALA A 837 -20.53 -29.91 -33.37
CA ALA A 837 -19.78 -30.79 -32.49
C ALA A 837 -18.28 -30.69 -32.85
N GLY A 838 -17.44 -30.40 -31.85
CA GLY A 838 -16.01 -30.13 -32.03
C GLY A 838 -15.64 -28.66 -32.22
N GLU A 839 -16.57 -27.71 -32.14
CA GLU A 839 -16.28 -26.27 -32.17
C GLU A 839 -15.66 -25.77 -30.86
N ASP A 840 -14.68 -24.87 -30.94
CA ASP A 840 -14.16 -24.13 -29.77
C ASP A 840 -15.07 -22.92 -29.46
N VAL A 841 -15.34 -22.67 -28.18
CA VAL A 841 -16.18 -21.55 -27.70
C VAL A 841 -15.56 -20.82 -26.51
N ALA A 842 -15.93 -19.56 -26.34
CA ALA A 842 -15.55 -18.72 -25.21
C ALA A 842 -16.69 -18.63 -24.19
N ILE A 843 -16.55 -19.27 -23.03
CA ILE A 843 -17.52 -19.22 -21.93
C ILE A 843 -17.14 -18.07 -20.97
N LYS A 844 -17.88 -16.96 -20.99
CA LYS A 844 -17.72 -15.82 -20.07
C LYS A 844 -18.61 -16.03 -18.83
N LYS A 845 -17.99 -16.35 -17.69
CA LYS A 845 -18.64 -16.57 -16.39
C LYS A 845 -18.60 -15.29 -15.53
N VAL A 846 -19.75 -14.66 -15.34
CA VAL A 846 -19.94 -13.41 -14.58
C VAL A 846 -20.81 -13.65 -13.34
N LEU A 847 -20.59 -12.91 -12.25
CA LEU A 847 -21.44 -13.01 -11.06
C LEU A 847 -22.79 -12.33 -11.33
N GLN A 848 -23.89 -13.02 -11.01
CA GLN A 848 -25.25 -12.55 -11.24
C GLN A 848 -25.94 -12.15 -9.94
N ASP A 849 -26.35 -10.89 -9.81
CA ASP A 849 -27.32 -10.49 -8.79
C ASP A 849 -28.71 -10.97 -9.23
N LYS A 850 -29.37 -11.78 -8.39
CA LYS A 850 -30.70 -12.35 -8.63
C LYS A 850 -31.80 -11.28 -8.79
N ARG A 851 -31.55 -10.03 -8.40
CA ARG A 851 -32.52 -8.93 -8.39
C ARG A 851 -32.56 -8.07 -9.66
N PHE A 852 -31.63 -8.27 -10.60
CA PHE A 852 -31.49 -7.40 -11.77
C PHE A 852 -31.30 -8.20 -13.08
N LYS A 853 -31.99 -7.80 -14.15
CA LYS A 853 -31.73 -8.31 -15.52
C LYS A 853 -30.27 -8.03 -15.89
N ASN A 854 -29.59 -8.98 -16.54
CA ASN A 854 -28.22 -8.78 -17.00
C ASN A 854 -28.21 -8.05 -18.36
N ARG A 855 -27.68 -6.83 -18.39
CA ARG A 855 -27.68 -6.00 -19.60
C ARG A 855 -26.81 -6.58 -20.72
N GLU A 856 -25.68 -7.22 -20.39
CA GLU A 856 -24.83 -7.83 -21.41
C GLU A 856 -25.59 -8.94 -22.12
N LEU A 857 -26.27 -9.82 -21.37
CA LEU A 857 -27.15 -10.83 -21.94
C LEU A 857 -28.27 -10.22 -22.81
N GLN A 858 -28.97 -9.19 -22.30
CA GLN A 858 -30.02 -8.52 -23.06
C GLN A 858 -29.52 -7.99 -24.41
N ILE A 859 -28.36 -7.35 -24.44
CA ILE A 859 -27.77 -6.82 -25.69
C ILE A 859 -27.27 -7.96 -26.60
N MET A 860 -26.58 -8.97 -26.04
CA MET A 860 -26.01 -10.09 -26.80
C MET A 860 -27.06 -11.01 -27.45
N ARG A 861 -28.29 -11.04 -26.93
CA ARG A 861 -29.44 -11.70 -27.58
C ARG A 861 -29.95 -10.95 -28.81
N LEU A 862 -29.78 -9.62 -28.86
CA LEU A 862 -30.34 -8.74 -29.89
C LEU A 862 -29.40 -8.48 -31.07
N VAL A 863 -28.09 -8.44 -30.83
CA VAL A 863 -27.08 -8.22 -31.89
C VAL A 863 -26.81 -9.50 -32.69
N SER A 864 -26.66 -9.37 -34.01
CA SER A 864 -26.30 -10.45 -34.93
C SER A 864 -25.68 -9.86 -36.20
N HIS A 865 -24.35 -9.88 -36.32
CA HIS A 865 -23.60 -9.21 -37.39
C HIS A 865 -22.25 -9.91 -37.62
N PRO A 866 -21.72 -10.03 -38.86
CA PRO A 866 -20.46 -10.72 -39.14
C PRO A 866 -19.27 -10.17 -38.33
N ASN A 867 -19.24 -8.87 -38.03
CA ASN A 867 -18.17 -8.20 -37.27
C ASN A 867 -18.51 -7.99 -35.77
N VAL A 868 -19.50 -8.70 -35.24
CA VAL A 868 -19.79 -8.79 -33.80
C VAL A 868 -19.64 -10.25 -33.36
N VAL A 869 -19.23 -10.47 -32.11
CA VAL A 869 -19.20 -11.82 -31.49
C VAL A 869 -20.63 -12.33 -31.28
N ASP A 870 -20.92 -13.54 -31.77
CA ASP A 870 -22.21 -14.19 -31.58
C ASP A 870 -22.35 -14.86 -30.20
N LEU A 871 -23.56 -14.78 -29.65
CA LEU A 871 -24.00 -15.52 -28.47
C LEU A 871 -24.62 -16.84 -28.93
N ARG A 872 -23.90 -17.94 -28.72
CA ARG A 872 -24.34 -19.30 -29.10
C ARG A 872 -25.34 -19.89 -28.10
N ALA A 873 -25.16 -19.60 -26.81
CA ALA A 873 -26.03 -20.02 -25.71
C ALA A 873 -25.75 -19.25 -24.41
N PHE A 874 -26.59 -19.40 -23.39
CA PHE A 874 -26.30 -18.95 -22.02
C PHE A 874 -26.88 -19.91 -20.97
N PHE A 875 -26.24 -20.01 -19.80
CA PHE A 875 -26.74 -20.83 -18.68
C PHE A 875 -26.36 -20.25 -17.31
N TYR A 876 -27.08 -20.66 -16.27
CA TYR A 876 -26.78 -20.26 -14.89
C TYR A 876 -26.09 -21.39 -14.13
N SER A 877 -25.14 -21.06 -13.24
CA SER A 877 -24.44 -22.03 -12.39
C SER A 877 -24.23 -21.49 -10.98
N ASN A 878 -24.35 -22.36 -9.97
CA ASN A 878 -24.19 -21.98 -8.56
C ASN A 878 -22.70 -21.86 -8.16
N GLY A 879 -22.42 -21.08 -7.12
CA GLY A 879 -21.08 -20.88 -6.57
C GLY A 879 -20.63 -22.02 -5.66
N GLU A 880 -19.42 -22.55 -5.91
CA GLU A 880 -18.80 -23.62 -5.12
C GLU A 880 -18.56 -23.24 -3.64
N LYS A 881 -18.31 -21.95 -3.38
CA LYS A 881 -17.85 -21.45 -2.06
C LYS A 881 -18.95 -20.81 -1.22
N LYS A 882 -20.08 -20.44 -1.83
CA LYS A 882 -21.31 -19.97 -1.16
C LYS A 882 -22.51 -20.40 -2.00
N LYS A 883 -23.43 -21.15 -1.41
CA LYS A 883 -24.61 -21.71 -2.10
C LYS A 883 -25.55 -20.63 -2.69
N ASP A 884 -25.50 -19.40 -2.16
CA ASP A 884 -26.37 -18.29 -2.58
C ASP A 884 -25.86 -17.55 -3.82
N GLU A 885 -24.58 -17.66 -4.15
CA GLU A 885 -23.97 -16.99 -5.31
C GLU A 885 -24.37 -17.73 -6.60
N VAL A 886 -24.96 -17.00 -7.55
CA VAL A 886 -25.28 -17.49 -8.90
C VAL A 886 -24.40 -16.77 -9.90
N TYR A 887 -23.93 -17.52 -10.89
CA TYR A 887 -23.16 -17.02 -12.02
C TYR A 887 -23.96 -17.18 -13.30
N LEU A 888 -23.94 -16.17 -14.15
CA LEU A 888 -24.34 -16.26 -15.55
C LEU A 888 -23.12 -16.66 -16.38
N ASN A 889 -23.32 -17.59 -17.31
CA ASN A 889 -22.29 -18.11 -18.21
C ASN A 889 -22.77 -17.84 -19.63
N LEU A 890 -22.13 -16.91 -20.33
CA LEU A 890 -22.40 -16.63 -21.75
C LEU A 890 -21.48 -17.51 -22.60
N VAL A 891 -22.04 -18.32 -23.49
CA VAL A 891 -21.30 -19.16 -24.44
C VAL A 891 -21.22 -18.41 -25.76
N LEU A 892 -20.04 -17.88 -26.06
CA LEU A 892 -19.74 -17.04 -27.21
C LEU A 892 -18.93 -17.84 -28.24
N GLU A 893 -18.92 -17.43 -29.51
CA GLU A 893 -17.96 -17.97 -30.48
C GLU A 893 -16.50 -17.73 -30.01
N PHE A 894 -15.60 -18.67 -30.29
CA PHE A 894 -14.17 -18.49 -30.03
C PHE A 894 -13.47 -17.89 -31.26
N VAL A 895 -12.80 -16.77 -31.07
CA VAL A 895 -11.94 -16.13 -32.07
C VAL A 895 -10.51 -16.13 -31.50
N PRO A 896 -9.49 -16.63 -32.23
CA PRO A 896 -8.25 -17.08 -31.63
C PRO A 896 -7.31 -15.96 -31.15
N GLU A 897 -7.44 -14.74 -31.68
CA GLU A 897 -6.53 -13.64 -31.37
C GLU A 897 -7.24 -12.29 -31.17
N THR A 898 -6.48 -11.26 -30.79
CA THR A 898 -6.93 -9.87 -30.53
C THR A 898 -6.08 -8.85 -31.28
N VAL A 899 -6.66 -7.70 -31.64
CA VAL A 899 -5.92 -6.55 -32.22
C VAL A 899 -4.78 -6.11 -31.29
N TYR A 900 -4.97 -6.15 -29.97
CA TYR A 900 -3.93 -5.81 -28.98
C TYR A 900 -2.67 -6.67 -29.09
N ARG A 901 -2.82 -8.00 -29.11
CA ARG A 901 -1.66 -8.90 -29.20
C ARG A 901 -1.05 -8.88 -30.60
N ALA A 902 -1.85 -8.74 -31.66
CA ALA A 902 -1.36 -8.54 -33.02
C ALA A 902 -0.52 -7.25 -33.14
N SER A 903 -1.00 -6.13 -32.58
CA SER A 903 -0.26 -4.86 -32.51
C SER A 903 1.05 -5.04 -31.74
N ARG A 904 1.02 -5.65 -30.55
CA ARG A 904 2.22 -5.95 -29.76
C ARG A 904 3.20 -6.92 -30.44
N HIS A 905 2.75 -7.78 -31.35
CA HIS A 905 3.64 -8.62 -32.14
C HIS A 905 4.48 -7.77 -33.11
N PHE A 906 3.85 -6.89 -33.90
CA PHE A 906 4.56 -5.96 -34.78
C PHE A 906 5.47 -5.00 -34.00
N ALA A 907 4.99 -4.44 -32.88
CA ALA A 907 5.78 -3.54 -32.04
C ALA A 907 7.06 -4.22 -31.48
N LYS A 908 6.98 -5.50 -31.06
CA LYS A 908 8.15 -6.29 -30.62
C LYS A 908 9.15 -6.55 -31.75
N LEU A 909 8.70 -6.67 -32.99
CA LEU A 909 9.55 -6.75 -34.18
C LEU A 909 10.09 -5.38 -34.63
N LYS A 910 9.76 -4.30 -33.90
CA LYS A 910 10.01 -2.89 -34.25
C LYS A 910 9.44 -2.47 -35.61
N GLN A 911 8.40 -3.18 -36.06
CA GLN A 911 7.65 -2.93 -37.29
C GLN A 911 6.29 -2.28 -36.99
N THR A 912 5.73 -1.57 -37.95
CA THR A 912 4.31 -1.16 -37.94
C THR A 912 3.47 -2.29 -38.53
N MET A 913 2.21 -2.42 -38.10
CA MET A 913 1.26 -3.32 -38.78
C MET A 913 1.10 -2.88 -40.26
N PRO A 914 1.02 -3.81 -41.23
CA PRO A 914 0.87 -3.45 -42.65
C PRO A 914 -0.39 -2.61 -42.90
N MET A 915 -0.28 -1.59 -43.74
CA MET A 915 -1.37 -0.61 -43.92
C MET A 915 -2.66 -1.24 -44.47
N ALA A 916 -2.58 -2.18 -45.40
CA ALA A 916 -3.73 -2.95 -45.88
C ALA A 916 -4.44 -3.74 -44.75
N THR A 917 -3.67 -4.27 -43.79
CA THR A 917 -4.22 -4.92 -42.59
C THR A 917 -4.91 -3.92 -41.67
N ILE A 918 -4.35 -2.72 -41.50
CA ILE A 918 -5.00 -1.63 -40.73
C ILE A 918 -6.32 -1.22 -41.41
N LYS A 919 -6.32 -1.01 -42.75
CA LYS A 919 -7.54 -0.75 -43.52
C LYS A 919 -8.61 -1.82 -43.28
N LEU A 920 -8.25 -3.09 -43.47
CA LEU A 920 -9.15 -4.23 -43.32
C LEU A 920 -9.77 -4.32 -41.92
N TYR A 921 -9.00 -4.10 -40.85
CA TYR A 921 -9.50 -4.16 -39.48
C TYR A 921 -10.33 -2.92 -39.11
N MET A 922 -9.89 -1.72 -39.49
CA MET A 922 -10.63 -0.49 -39.19
C MET A 922 -11.96 -0.42 -39.93
N TYR A 923 -12.05 -0.92 -41.17
CA TYR A 923 -13.31 -0.99 -41.92
C TYR A 923 -14.34 -1.89 -41.22
N GLN A 924 -13.93 -3.10 -40.82
CA GLN A 924 -14.79 -4.05 -40.09
C GLN A 924 -15.22 -3.54 -38.71
N LEU A 925 -14.34 -2.83 -38.00
CA LEU A 925 -14.70 -2.15 -36.75
C LEU A 925 -15.76 -1.09 -37.00
N LEU A 926 -15.55 -0.18 -37.95
CA LEU A 926 -16.53 0.84 -38.31
C LEU A 926 -17.87 0.23 -38.74
N ARG A 927 -17.87 -0.86 -39.50
CA ARG A 927 -19.09 -1.58 -39.88
C ARG A 927 -19.82 -2.18 -38.68
N SER A 928 -19.10 -2.81 -37.73
CA SER A 928 -19.70 -3.29 -36.48
C SER A 928 -20.32 -2.15 -35.64
N LEU A 929 -19.68 -0.97 -35.63
CA LEU A 929 -20.19 0.21 -34.93
C LEU A 929 -21.43 0.77 -35.62
N ALA A 930 -21.40 0.94 -36.94
CA ALA A 930 -22.56 1.38 -37.72
C ALA A 930 -23.79 0.48 -37.44
N TYR A 931 -23.59 -0.83 -37.42
CA TYR A 931 -24.63 -1.79 -37.05
C TYR A 931 -25.15 -1.56 -35.63
N ILE A 932 -24.33 -1.61 -34.57
CA ILE A 932 -24.85 -1.49 -33.20
C ILE A 932 -25.40 -0.08 -32.90
N HIS A 933 -24.85 0.97 -33.53
CA HIS A 933 -25.31 2.35 -33.39
C HIS A 933 -26.69 2.54 -34.03
N SER A 934 -27.03 1.83 -35.12
CA SER A 934 -28.37 1.85 -35.72
C SER A 934 -29.46 1.36 -34.75
N LEU A 935 -29.13 0.35 -33.94
CA LEU A 935 -29.99 -0.23 -32.90
C LEU A 935 -30.08 0.66 -31.64
N GLY A 936 -29.32 1.76 -31.60
CA GLY A 936 -29.19 2.66 -30.44
C GLY A 936 -28.19 2.19 -29.36
N ILE A 937 -27.46 1.10 -29.59
CA ILE A 937 -26.48 0.54 -28.65
C ILE A 937 -25.15 1.28 -28.79
N CYS A 938 -24.62 1.80 -27.68
CA CYS A 938 -23.24 2.27 -27.57
C CYS A 938 -22.39 1.26 -26.79
N HIS A 939 -21.17 0.97 -27.27
CA HIS A 939 -20.29 -0.05 -26.70
C HIS A 939 -19.62 0.45 -25.41
N ARG A 940 -19.13 1.69 -25.42
CA ARG A 940 -18.53 2.41 -24.27
C ARG A 940 -17.26 1.77 -23.70
N ASP A 941 -16.60 0.90 -24.46
CA ASP A 941 -15.27 0.35 -24.15
C ASP A 941 -14.58 -0.22 -25.40
N ILE A 942 -14.56 0.55 -26.50
CA ILE A 942 -13.80 0.20 -27.71
C ILE A 942 -12.30 0.39 -27.43
N LYS A 943 -11.53 -0.68 -27.63
CA LYS A 943 -10.09 -0.76 -27.36
C LYS A 943 -9.49 -2.02 -28.02
N PRO A 944 -8.18 -2.10 -28.29
CA PRO A 944 -7.57 -3.22 -29.02
C PRO A 944 -7.76 -4.60 -28.37
N GLN A 945 -8.02 -4.66 -27.06
CA GLN A 945 -8.28 -5.93 -26.35
C GLN A 945 -9.69 -6.48 -26.61
N ASN A 946 -10.65 -5.61 -26.95
CA ASN A 946 -12.06 -5.96 -27.19
C ASN A 946 -12.37 -6.15 -28.69
N LEU A 947 -11.32 -6.24 -29.51
CA LEU A 947 -11.39 -6.47 -30.95
C LEU A 947 -10.71 -7.80 -31.23
N LEU A 948 -11.50 -8.83 -31.50
CA LEU A 948 -11.00 -10.16 -31.80
C LEU A 948 -10.65 -10.28 -33.29
N LEU A 949 -9.67 -11.14 -33.60
CA LEU A 949 -9.11 -11.35 -34.93
C LEU A 949 -8.97 -12.84 -35.24
N ASN A 950 -9.35 -13.21 -36.47
CA ASN A 950 -8.84 -14.41 -37.12
C ASN A 950 -7.74 -14.00 -38.13
N PRO A 951 -6.45 -14.18 -37.82
CA PRO A 951 -5.35 -13.74 -38.70
C PRO A 951 -5.23 -14.55 -39.99
N ILE A 952 -5.92 -15.69 -40.11
CA ILE A 952 -5.90 -16.54 -41.32
C ILE A 952 -6.93 -16.05 -42.35
N THR A 953 -8.08 -15.52 -41.90
CA THR A 953 -9.20 -15.06 -42.74
C THR A 953 -9.37 -13.54 -42.75
N GLY A 954 -8.63 -12.80 -41.94
CA GLY A 954 -8.70 -11.33 -41.86
C GLY A 954 -9.95 -10.80 -41.14
N VAL A 955 -10.83 -11.69 -40.65
CA VAL A 955 -12.09 -11.31 -39.98
C VAL A 955 -11.78 -10.67 -38.62
N LEU A 956 -12.38 -9.49 -38.39
CA LEU A 956 -12.43 -8.82 -37.10
C LEU A 956 -13.85 -8.91 -36.49
N LYS A 957 -13.92 -9.15 -35.18
CA LYS A 957 -15.18 -9.20 -34.40
C LYS A 957 -15.11 -8.41 -33.10
N LEU A 958 -16.07 -7.53 -32.85
CA LEU A 958 -16.23 -6.75 -31.63
C LEU A 958 -16.78 -7.62 -30.48
N CYS A 959 -16.21 -7.48 -29.27
CA CYS A 959 -16.60 -8.25 -28.08
C CYS A 959 -16.60 -7.44 -26.76
N ASP A 960 -17.04 -8.08 -25.68
CA ASP A 960 -17.16 -7.53 -24.30
C ASP A 960 -18.18 -6.39 -24.15
N PHE A 961 -19.44 -6.72 -24.46
CA PHE A 961 -20.60 -5.84 -24.27
C PHE A 961 -20.97 -5.61 -22.78
N GLY A 962 -20.13 -6.03 -21.83
CA GLY A 962 -20.32 -5.80 -20.39
C GLY A 962 -20.40 -4.31 -20.01
N SER A 963 -19.78 -3.42 -20.81
CA SER A 963 -19.86 -1.97 -20.66
C SER A 963 -20.99 -1.31 -21.47
N ALA A 964 -21.67 -2.04 -22.37
CA ALA A 964 -22.60 -1.44 -23.34
C ALA A 964 -23.88 -0.86 -22.69
N LYS A 965 -24.57 0.01 -23.42
CA LYS A 965 -25.95 0.46 -23.10
C LYS A 965 -26.64 0.96 -24.36
N ILE A 966 -27.95 0.69 -24.49
CA ILE A 966 -28.83 1.45 -25.38
C ILE A 966 -28.94 2.88 -24.84
N LEU A 967 -28.65 3.89 -25.66
CA LEU A 967 -28.65 5.30 -25.25
C LEU A 967 -30.01 5.94 -25.59
N ILE A 968 -30.88 6.02 -24.60
CA ILE A 968 -32.16 6.72 -24.69
C ILE A 968 -31.92 8.22 -24.57
N ALA A 969 -32.48 9.01 -25.49
CA ALA A 969 -32.32 10.46 -25.50
C ALA A 969 -32.95 11.10 -24.24
N GLY A 970 -32.20 12.02 -23.61
CA GLY A 970 -32.62 12.66 -22.35
C GLY A 970 -32.25 11.88 -21.07
N GLU A 971 -31.94 10.58 -21.15
CA GLU A 971 -31.47 9.84 -19.97
C GLU A 971 -30.02 10.21 -19.60
N PRO A 972 -29.70 10.41 -18.30
CA PRO A 972 -28.33 10.58 -17.85
C PRO A 972 -27.56 9.25 -17.82
N ASN A 973 -26.36 9.24 -18.39
CA ASN A 973 -25.46 8.10 -18.44
C ASN A 973 -24.19 8.35 -17.61
N VAL A 974 -23.56 7.28 -17.12
CA VAL A 974 -22.32 7.37 -16.33
C VAL A 974 -21.16 7.84 -17.20
N SER A 975 -20.52 8.96 -16.82
CA SER A 975 -19.40 9.59 -17.55
C SER A 975 -18.07 8.86 -17.37
N TYR A 976 -17.81 8.26 -16.20
CA TYR A 976 -16.61 7.45 -15.95
C TYR A 976 -16.76 6.05 -16.57
N ILE A 977 -16.69 6.00 -17.90
CA ILE A 977 -16.76 4.81 -18.75
C ILE A 977 -15.63 4.86 -19.81
N CYS A 978 -15.49 3.86 -20.67
CA CYS A 978 -14.32 3.60 -21.53
C CYS A 978 -13.00 3.38 -20.79
N SER A 979 -12.17 2.47 -21.31
CA SER A 979 -10.76 2.33 -20.95
C SER A 979 -9.98 3.60 -21.31
N ARG A 980 -9.06 4.03 -20.43
CA ARG A 980 -8.63 5.44 -20.32
C ARG A 980 -8.08 6.05 -21.63
N TYR A 981 -7.16 5.37 -22.31
CA TYR A 981 -6.48 5.91 -23.50
C TYR A 981 -7.42 6.17 -24.70
N TYR A 982 -8.57 5.49 -24.71
CA TYR A 982 -9.59 5.57 -25.77
C TYR A 982 -10.79 6.45 -25.33
N ARG A 983 -10.74 7.06 -24.14
CA ARG A 983 -11.86 7.83 -23.57
C ARG A 983 -12.03 9.17 -24.29
N ALA A 984 -13.22 9.39 -24.83
CA ALA A 984 -13.61 10.64 -25.48
C ALA A 984 -13.58 11.85 -24.51
N PRO A 985 -13.20 13.06 -24.98
CA PRO A 985 -12.95 14.19 -24.11
C PRO A 985 -14.21 14.65 -23.35
N GLU A 986 -15.41 14.55 -23.92
CA GLU A 986 -16.68 14.85 -23.24
C GLU A 986 -16.90 13.99 -21.97
N LEU A 987 -16.44 12.74 -21.97
CA LEU A 987 -16.49 11.86 -20.79
C LEU A 987 -15.52 12.34 -19.70
N ILE A 988 -14.39 12.94 -20.09
CA ILE A 988 -13.42 13.56 -19.18
C ILE A 988 -13.96 14.88 -18.62
N PHE A 989 -14.65 15.68 -19.44
CA PHE A 989 -15.44 16.83 -19.02
C PHE A 989 -16.68 16.45 -18.19
N GLY A 990 -16.96 15.16 -18.01
CA GLY A 990 -18.00 14.64 -17.11
C GLY A 990 -19.41 14.61 -17.70
N ALA A 991 -19.56 14.72 -19.03
CA ALA A 991 -20.84 14.69 -19.71
C ALA A 991 -21.63 13.40 -19.41
N THR A 992 -22.94 13.54 -19.23
CA THR A 992 -23.87 12.42 -18.97
C THR A 992 -24.85 12.19 -20.12
N ASN A 993 -25.02 13.19 -20.99
CA ASN A 993 -25.87 13.20 -22.17
C ASN A 993 -25.08 12.91 -23.48
N TYR A 994 -24.01 12.11 -23.39
CA TYR A 994 -23.21 11.70 -24.54
C TYR A 994 -23.96 10.74 -25.46
N THR A 995 -23.54 10.68 -26.73
CA THR A 995 -24.08 9.79 -27.77
C THR A 995 -23.13 8.63 -28.07
N THR A 996 -23.46 7.82 -29.06
CA THR A 996 -22.61 6.77 -29.67
C THR A 996 -21.27 7.29 -30.20
N ASN A 997 -21.12 8.61 -30.42
CA ASN A 997 -19.91 9.22 -30.98
C ASN A 997 -18.68 9.13 -30.05
N ILE A 998 -18.81 8.62 -28.82
CA ILE A 998 -17.68 8.23 -27.97
C ILE A 998 -16.95 6.97 -28.48
N ASP A 999 -17.67 6.03 -29.12
CA ASP A 999 -17.08 4.84 -29.73
C ASP A 999 -16.29 5.22 -31.00
N VAL A 1000 -16.77 6.23 -31.74
CA VAL A 1000 -16.08 6.81 -32.91
C VAL A 1000 -14.73 7.43 -32.50
N TRP A 1001 -14.71 8.23 -31.43
CA TRP A 1001 -13.47 8.75 -30.87
C TRP A 1001 -12.51 7.63 -30.47
N SER A 1002 -13.02 6.64 -29.73
CA SER A 1002 -12.25 5.47 -29.28
C SER A 1002 -11.64 4.72 -30.48
N THR A 1003 -12.36 4.67 -31.60
CA THR A 1003 -11.93 4.07 -32.88
C THR A 1003 -10.80 4.86 -33.54
N GLY A 1004 -10.86 6.21 -33.52
CA GLY A 1004 -9.75 7.06 -33.93
C GLY A 1004 -8.48 6.82 -33.09
N CYS A 1005 -8.62 6.62 -31.78
CA CYS A 1005 -7.50 6.26 -30.90
C CYS A 1005 -6.91 4.87 -31.23
N VAL A 1006 -7.75 3.87 -31.53
CA VAL A 1006 -7.32 2.53 -31.98
C VAL A 1006 -6.56 2.61 -33.30
N MET A 1007 -7.08 3.37 -34.28
CA MET A 1007 -6.42 3.53 -35.59
C MET A 1007 -5.04 4.17 -35.45
N ALA A 1008 -4.94 5.24 -34.66
CA ALA A 1008 -3.68 5.90 -34.37
C ALA A 1008 -2.68 4.97 -33.66
N GLU A 1009 -3.13 4.16 -32.68
CA GLU A 1009 -2.29 3.18 -31.98
C GLU A 1009 -1.69 2.15 -32.94
N LEU A 1010 -2.47 1.62 -33.89
CA LEU A 1010 -2.00 0.66 -34.90
C LEU A 1010 -0.94 1.25 -35.85
N MET A 1011 -1.05 2.55 -36.14
CA MET A 1011 -0.14 3.25 -37.05
C MET A 1011 1.14 3.74 -36.36
N LEU A 1012 1.09 4.04 -35.06
CA LEU A 1012 2.25 4.43 -34.26
C LEU A 1012 3.03 3.22 -33.70
N GLY A 1013 2.30 2.17 -33.30
CA GLY A 1013 2.79 1.03 -32.50
C GLY A 1013 2.63 1.23 -30.98
N GLN A 1014 2.03 2.34 -30.55
CA GLN A 1014 1.80 2.71 -29.14
C GLN A 1014 0.57 3.64 -29.02
N PRO A 1015 -0.12 3.71 -27.86
CA PRO A 1015 -1.32 4.54 -27.70
C PRO A 1015 -1.06 6.03 -27.96
N LEU A 1016 -1.93 6.67 -28.75
CA LEU A 1016 -1.80 8.10 -29.10
C LEU A 1016 -1.92 9.04 -27.88
N PHE A 1017 -2.74 8.68 -26.89
CA PHE A 1017 -3.02 9.50 -25.71
C PHE A 1017 -2.77 8.72 -24.41
N PRO A 1018 -1.51 8.53 -23.97
CA PRO A 1018 -1.13 7.66 -22.86
C PRO A 1018 -1.27 8.35 -21.48
N GLY A 1019 -2.45 8.89 -21.14
CA GLY A 1019 -2.64 9.65 -19.90
C GLY A 1019 -2.57 8.80 -18.63
N GLU A 1020 -1.83 9.22 -17.60
CA GLU A 1020 -1.73 8.50 -16.32
C GLU A 1020 -2.97 8.66 -15.42
N SER A 1021 -3.61 9.83 -15.44
CA SER A 1021 -4.89 10.07 -14.79
C SER A 1021 -5.97 10.50 -15.79
N GLY A 1022 -7.22 10.64 -15.31
CA GLY A 1022 -8.29 11.22 -16.12
C GLY A 1022 -8.03 12.67 -16.54
N ILE A 1023 -7.24 13.44 -15.77
CA ILE A 1023 -6.89 14.82 -16.12
C ILE A 1023 -5.72 14.87 -17.10
N ASP A 1024 -4.78 13.94 -17.00
CA ASP A 1024 -3.61 13.88 -17.91
C ASP A 1024 -4.00 13.29 -19.26
N GLN A 1025 -5.02 12.43 -19.30
CA GLN A 1025 -5.69 12.04 -20.55
C GLN A 1025 -6.14 13.25 -21.38
N LEU A 1026 -6.68 14.29 -20.75
CA LEU A 1026 -7.04 15.54 -21.42
C LEU A 1026 -5.80 16.39 -21.78
N VAL A 1027 -4.70 16.28 -21.04
CA VAL A 1027 -3.43 16.94 -21.40
C VAL A 1027 -2.83 16.33 -22.66
N GLU A 1028 -2.79 14.99 -22.78
CA GLU A 1028 -2.30 14.32 -23.99
C GLU A 1028 -3.16 14.66 -25.22
N ILE A 1029 -4.49 14.77 -25.05
CA ILE A 1029 -5.40 15.25 -26.09
C ILE A 1029 -5.08 16.70 -26.49
N ILE A 1030 -4.89 17.60 -25.51
CA ILE A 1030 -4.54 19.01 -25.76
C ILE A 1030 -3.16 19.18 -26.42
N LYS A 1031 -2.17 18.31 -26.15
CA LYS A 1031 -0.87 18.34 -26.85
C LYS A 1031 -1.00 18.14 -28.37
N VAL A 1032 -2.01 17.37 -28.81
CA VAL A 1032 -2.24 17.07 -30.24
C VAL A 1032 -3.26 18.03 -30.83
N LEU A 1033 -4.48 18.09 -30.27
CA LEU A 1033 -5.58 18.90 -30.81
C LEU A 1033 -5.52 20.39 -30.44
N GLY A 1034 -4.56 20.79 -29.60
CA GLY A 1034 -4.55 22.11 -29.00
C GLY A 1034 -5.64 22.29 -27.95
N THR A 1035 -5.74 23.51 -27.40
CA THR A 1035 -6.72 23.84 -26.37
C THR A 1035 -8.13 23.97 -26.97
N PRO A 1036 -9.16 23.28 -26.43
CA PRO A 1036 -10.50 23.35 -26.99
C PRO A 1036 -11.10 24.75 -26.83
N SER A 1037 -11.81 25.21 -27.87
CA SER A 1037 -12.53 26.48 -27.87
C SER A 1037 -13.67 26.49 -26.86
N ARG A 1038 -14.19 27.68 -26.51
CA ARG A 1038 -15.33 27.81 -25.60
C ARG A 1038 -16.56 27.03 -26.10
N ASP A 1039 -16.77 27.02 -27.42
CA ASP A 1039 -17.89 26.33 -28.06
C ASP A 1039 -17.66 24.82 -28.15
N GLN A 1040 -16.42 24.36 -28.36
CA GLN A 1040 -16.06 22.94 -28.22
C GLN A 1040 -16.26 22.44 -26.78
N ILE A 1041 -15.89 23.22 -25.76
CA ILE A 1041 -16.18 22.89 -24.35
C ILE A 1041 -17.70 22.83 -24.12
N LYS A 1042 -18.47 23.78 -24.67
CA LYS A 1042 -19.92 23.85 -24.56
C LYS A 1042 -20.63 22.67 -25.24
N THR A 1043 -20.16 22.18 -26.39
CA THR A 1043 -20.72 20.99 -27.06
C THR A 1043 -20.32 19.69 -26.34
N MET A 1044 -19.14 19.64 -25.72
CA MET A 1044 -18.72 18.51 -24.88
C MET A 1044 -19.50 18.42 -23.56
N ASN A 1045 -19.61 19.51 -22.80
CA ASN A 1045 -20.44 19.58 -21.59
C ASN A 1045 -20.91 21.03 -21.30
N PRO A 1046 -22.19 21.37 -21.56
CA PRO A 1046 -22.73 22.70 -21.30
C PRO A 1046 -22.63 23.17 -19.83
N ASN A 1047 -22.53 22.24 -18.87
CA ASN A 1047 -22.50 22.53 -17.44
C ASN A 1047 -21.08 22.72 -16.88
N TYR A 1048 -20.04 22.70 -17.72
CA TYR A 1048 -18.65 22.80 -17.27
C TYR A 1048 -18.26 24.26 -16.96
N MET A 1049 -18.28 24.63 -15.68
CA MET A 1049 -17.90 25.97 -15.23
C MET A 1049 -16.39 26.22 -15.35
N GLU A 1050 -16.03 27.47 -15.65
CA GLU A 1050 -14.75 27.84 -16.26
C GLU A 1050 -13.49 27.37 -15.50
N HIS A 1051 -12.74 26.47 -16.14
CA HIS A 1051 -11.33 26.26 -15.86
C HIS A 1051 -10.51 26.73 -17.05
N LYS A 1052 -9.67 27.75 -16.83
CA LYS A 1052 -8.74 28.25 -17.84
C LYS A 1052 -7.64 27.22 -18.07
N PHE A 1053 -7.69 26.55 -19.22
CA PHE A 1053 -6.58 25.76 -19.73
C PHE A 1053 -5.46 26.71 -20.25
N PRO A 1054 -4.19 26.29 -20.20
CA PRO A 1054 -3.12 26.94 -20.98
C PRO A 1054 -3.53 27.00 -22.46
N GLN A 1055 -3.08 28.03 -23.19
CA GLN A 1055 -3.35 28.15 -24.62
C GLN A 1055 -2.24 27.44 -25.41
N ILE A 1056 -2.57 26.25 -25.93
CA ILE A 1056 -1.68 25.38 -26.69
C ILE A 1056 -2.26 25.30 -28.11
N LYS A 1057 -1.42 25.55 -29.12
CA LYS A 1057 -1.82 25.43 -30.54
C LYS A 1057 -1.88 23.95 -30.94
N PRO A 1058 -2.79 23.54 -31.85
CA PRO A 1058 -2.82 22.18 -32.37
C PRO A 1058 -1.48 21.81 -33.02
N HIS A 1059 -1.00 20.61 -32.73
CA HIS A 1059 0.16 20.02 -33.38
C HIS A 1059 -0.29 19.29 -34.65
N PRO A 1060 0.17 19.67 -35.86
CA PRO A 1060 -0.32 19.06 -37.10
C PRO A 1060 -0.16 17.54 -37.10
N PHE A 1061 -1.23 16.79 -37.39
CA PHE A 1061 -1.20 15.31 -37.40
C PHE A 1061 -0.13 14.73 -38.33
N SER A 1062 0.21 15.42 -39.43
CA SER A 1062 1.32 15.06 -40.33
C SER A 1062 2.72 15.11 -39.69
N LYS A 1063 2.85 15.71 -38.50
CA LYS A 1063 4.04 15.66 -37.63
C LYS A 1063 3.88 14.73 -36.42
N VAL A 1064 2.68 14.17 -36.20
CA VAL A 1064 2.41 13.17 -35.15
C VAL A 1064 2.67 11.76 -35.66
N PHE A 1065 2.33 11.49 -36.93
CA PHE A 1065 2.59 10.23 -37.59
C PHE A 1065 3.95 10.22 -38.32
N ARG A 1066 4.40 9.03 -38.72
CA ARG A 1066 5.70 8.85 -39.39
C ARG A 1066 5.64 9.46 -40.81
N PRO A 1067 6.73 9.99 -41.39
CA PRO A 1067 6.70 10.62 -42.72
C PRO A 1067 6.28 9.73 -43.91
N ARG A 1068 6.15 8.40 -43.70
CA ARG A 1068 5.64 7.44 -44.70
C ARG A 1068 4.17 7.05 -44.47
N THR A 1069 3.48 7.66 -43.51
CA THR A 1069 2.06 7.39 -43.24
C THR A 1069 1.19 8.00 -44.35
N PRO A 1070 0.24 7.26 -44.94
CA PRO A 1070 -0.62 7.79 -46.01
C PRO A 1070 -1.47 8.97 -45.56
N GLN A 1071 -1.64 9.97 -46.42
CA GLN A 1071 -2.35 11.19 -46.07
C GLN A 1071 -3.84 10.95 -45.79
N ASP A 1072 -4.50 10.02 -46.49
CA ASP A 1072 -5.91 9.65 -46.22
C ASP A 1072 -6.09 8.99 -44.85
N ALA A 1073 -5.05 8.34 -44.32
CA ALA A 1073 -5.07 7.77 -42.97
C ALA A 1073 -4.99 8.86 -41.91
N ILE A 1074 -4.20 9.92 -42.19
CA ILE A 1074 -4.07 11.11 -41.34
C ILE A 1074 -5.37 11.93 -41.37
N ASP A 1075 -6.00 12.07 -42.53
CA ASP A 1075 -7.27 12.80 -42.69
C ASP A 1075 -8.45 12.04 -42.07
N LEU A 1076 -8.49 10.70 -42.17
CA LEU A 1076 -9.50 9.93 -41.44
C LEU A 1076 -9.36 10.10 -39.92
N ILE A 1077 -8.14 10.04 -39.38
CA ILE A 1077 -7.91 10.22 -37.94
C ILE A 1077 -8.30 11.62 -37.48
N SER A 1078 -7.99 12.68 -38.24
CA SER A 1078 -8.35 14.05 -37.86
C SER A 1078 -9.87 14.22 -37.74
N ARG A 1079 -10.64 13.65 -38.68
CA ARG A 1079 -12.11 13.67 -38.70
C ARG A 1079 -12.78 12.71 -37.68
N LEU A 1080 -12.03 11.79 -37.09
CA LEU A 1080 -12.50 10.92 -35.99
C LEU A 1080 -12.20 11.51 -34.60
N LEU A 1081 -11.09 12.24 -34.47
CA LEU A 1081 -10.59 12.80 -33.21
C LEU A 1081 -10.97 14.28 -33.04
N GLU A 1082 -12.23 14.62 -33.30
CA GLU A 1082 -12.76 15.97 -33.06
C GLU A 1082 -13.23 16.18 -31.62
N TYR A 1083 -13.04 17.41 -31.10
CA TYR A 1083 -13.54 17.77 -29.76
C TYR A 1083 -15.07 17.80 -29.72
N THR A 1084 -15.69 18.49 -30.69
CA THR A 1084 -17.16 18.56 -30.80
C THR A 1084 -17.69 17.17 -31.19
N PRO A 1085 -18.50 16.49 -30.35
CA PRO A 1085 -18.86 15.10 -30.63
C PRO A 1085 -19.65 14.91 -31.93
N SER A 1086 -20.46 15.91 -32.32
CA SER A 1086 -21.23 15.94 -33.57
C SER A 1086 -20.44 16.38 -34.81
N SER A 1087 -19.15 16.72 -34.68
CA SER A 1087 -18.26 17.02 -35.81
C SER A 1087 -17.42 15.81 -36.24
N ARG A 1088 -17.44 14.73 -35.47
CA ARG A 1088 -16.83 13.45 -35.84
C ARG A 1088 -17.67 12.78 -36.92
N LEU A 1089 -17.03 12.13 -37.90
CA LEU A 1089 -17.73 11.27 -38.87
C LEU A 1089 -18.56 10.20 -38.14
N THR A 1090 -19.77 9.93 -38.62
CA THR A 1090 -20.47 8.69 -38.23
C THR A 1090 -19.69 7.48 -38.74
N ALA A 1091 -19.94 6.31 -38.14
CA ALA A 1091 -19.22 5.09 -38.51
C ALA A 1091 -19.41 4.71 -40.00
N VAL A 1092 -20.58 5.02 -40.58
CA VAL A 1092 -20.86 4.81 -42.02
C VAL A 1092 -20.10 5.79 -42.91
N GLU A 1093 -20.09 7.09 -42.58
CA GLU A 1093 -19.32 8.09 -43.34
C GLU A 1093 -17.81 7.80 -43.31
N ALA A 1094 -17.31 7.29 -42.19
CA ALA A 1094 -15.93 6.83 -42.08
C ALA A 1094 -15.63 5.63 -43.02
N MET A 1095 -16.58 4.70 -43.24
CA MET A 1095 -16.41 3.62 -44.23
C MET A 1095 -16.39 4.11 -45.68
N CYS A 1096 -17.03 5.24 -45.99
CA CYS A 1096 -16.94 5.91 -47.28
C CYS A 1096 -15.61 6.66 -47.50
N HIS A 1097 -14.76 6.81 -46.47
CA HIS A 1097 -13.54 7.58 -46.57
C HIS A 1097 -12.55 7.00 -47.62
N PRO A 1098 -11.85 7.84 -48.43
CA PRO A 1098 -10.92 7.39 -49.48
C PRO A 1098 -9.85 6.40 -49.02
N PHE A 1099 -9.45 6.48 -47.74
CA PHE A 1099 -8.55 5.52 -47.09
C PHE A 1099 -8.93 4.05 -47.35
N PHE A 1100 -10.23 3.74 -47.44
CA PHE A 1100 -10.73 2.37 -47.63
C PHE A 1100 -10.95 1.96 -49.10
N ASN A 1101 -10.65 2.82 -50.09
CA ASN A 1101 -10.92 2.51 -51.50
C ASN A 1101 -10.16 1.27 -52.02
N GLU A 1102 -8.93 1.04 -51.52
CA GLU A 1102 -8.14 -0.17 -51.79
C GLU A 1102 -8.88 -1.49 -51.42
N LEU A 1103 -9.87 -1.44 -50.52
CA LEU A 1103 -10.70 -2.59 -50.17
C LEU A 1103 -11.87 -2.81 -51.15
N ARG A 1104 -12.25 -1.78 -51.92
CA ARG A 1104 -13.37 -1.77 -52.88
C ARG A 1104 -12.97 -2.20 -54.30
N GLU A 1105 -11.67 -2.37 -54.57
CA GLU A 1105 -11.19 -2.90 -55.84
C GLU A 1105 -11.48 -4.40 -55.97
N ALA A 1106 -11.87 -4.86 -57.16
CA ALA A 1106 -12.38 -6.21 -57.38
C ALA A 1106 -11.30 -7.31 -57.28
N ASP A 1107 -10.02 -6.96 -57.41
CA ASP A 1107 -8.87 -7.85 -57.31
C ASP A 1107 -8.17 -7.81 -55.94
N ALA A 1108 -8.66 -7.00 -55.00
CA ALA A 1108 -8.05 -6.79 -53.69
C ALA A 1108 -7.84 -8.10 -52.90
N LYS A 1109 -6.58 -8.34 -52.46
CA LYS A 1109 -6.18 -9.50 -51.66
C LYS A 1109 -5.63 -9.09 -50.30
N MET A 1110 -5.74 -10.00 -49.34
CA MET A 1110 -5.04 -9.92 -48.06
C MET A 1110 -3.51 -10.00 -48.25
N VAL A 1111 -2.76 -9.46 -47.28
CA VAL A 1111 -1.29 -9.49 -47.24
C VAL A 1111 -0.70 -10.92 -47.24
N ASN A 1112 -1.51 -11.95 -46.93
CA ASN A 1112 -1.13 -13.36 -47.01
C ASN A 1112 -1.49 -14.03 -48.36
N GLY A 1113 -1.90 -13.25 -49.37
CA GLY A 1113 -2.27 -13.73 -50.71
C GLY A 1113 -3.69 -14.31 -50.84
N LYS A 1114 -4.47 -14.37 -49.76
CA LYS A 1114 -5.86 -14.86 -49.80
C LYS A 1114 -6.85 -13.77 -50.20
N ASP A 1115 -8.05 -14.19 -50.56
CA ASP A 1115 -9.19 -13.30 -50.76
C ASP A 1115 -9.55 -12.55 -49.47
N MET A 1116 -10.15 -11.36 -49.62
CA MET A 1116 -10.70 -10.61 -48.50
C MET A 1116 -11.89 -11.37 -47.86
N PRO A 1117 -12.15 -11.20 -46.54
CA PRO A 1117 -13.41 -11.63 -45.95
C PRO A 1117 -14.60 -10.83 -46.51
N PRO A 1118 -15.85 -11.25 -46.28
CA PRO A 1118 -17.03 -10.49 -46.69
C PRO A 1118 -17.04 -9.06 -46.12
N LEU A 1119 -16.84 -8.05 -46.99
CA LEU A 1119 -16.87 -6.63 -46.62
C LEU A 1119 -18.15 -5.91 -47.06
N PHE A 1120 -18.74 -6.34 -48.19
CA PHE A 1120 -19.84 -5.66 -48.88
C PHE A 1120 -21.16 -6.46 -48.86
N ASP A 1121 -21.24 -7.50 -48.03
CA ASP A 1121 -22.40 -8.38 -47.87
C ASP A 1121 -23.55 -7.73 -47.05
N PHE A 1122 -23.71 -6.41 -47.13
CA PHE A 1122 -24.62 -5.61 -46.30
C PHE A 1122 -26.06 -6.11 -46.24
N THR A 1123 -26.69 -5.90 -45.09
CA THR A 1123 -28.12 -6.11 -44.85
C THR A 1123 -28.96 -4.86 -45.17
N LEU A 1124 -30.27 -5.06 -45.34
CA LEU A 1124 -31.25 -3.98 -45.50
C LEU A 1124 -31.15 -2.94 -44.36
N ASN A 1125 -30.93 -3.39 -43.11
CA ASN A 1125 -30.76 -2.52 -41.95
C ASN A 1125 -29.50 -1.65 -42.06
N GLU A 1126 -28.35 -2.23 -42.44
CA GLU A 1126 -27.09 -1.47 -42.58
C GLU A 1126 -27.19 -0.37 -43.64
N LEU A 1127 -27.76 -0.68 -44.80
CA LEU A 1127 -27.96 0.27 -45.91
C LEU A 1127 -29.10 1.28 -45.65
N SER A 1128 -29.96 1.02 -44.66
CA SER A 1128 -31.00 1.97 -44.22
C SER A 1128 -30.47 3.07 -43.30
N VAL A 1129 -29.26 2.94 -42.74
CA VAL A 1129 -28.68 3.94 -41.82
C VAL A 1129 -28.33 5.25 -42.53
N ARG A 1130 -27.76 5.15 -43.74
CA ARG A 1130 -27.40 6.28 -44.61
C ARG A 1130 -27.58 5.91 -46.09
N PRO A 1131 -28.83 5.89 -46.59
CA PRO A 1131 -29.12 5.46 -47.96
C PRO A 1131 -28.42 6.31 -49.03
N ASP A 1132 -28.18 7.59 -48.70
CA ASP A 1132 -27.42 8.56 -49.50
C ASP A 1132 -25.95 8.16 -49.74
N LEU A 1133 -25.41 7.23 -48.95
CA LEU A 1133 -24.04 6.73 -49.06
C LEU A 1133 -23.94 5.34 -49.72
N ASN A 1134 -25.06 4.68 -50.03
CA ASN A 1134 -25.07 3.28 -50.49
C ASN A 1134 -24.21 3.07 -51.75
N ALA A 1135 -24.23 4.00 -52.70
CA ALA A 1135 -23.40 3.96 -53.93
C ALA A 1135 -21.89 4.18 -53.70
N GLN A 1136 -21.45 4.51 -52.48
CA GLN A 1136 -20.03 4.56 -52.06
C GLN A 1136 -19.67 3.40 -51.13
N LEU A 1137 -20.66 2.80 -50.46
CA LEU A 1137 -20.49 1.63 -49.61
C LEU A 1137 -20.38 0.34 -50.43
N VAL A 1138 -21.25 0.20 -51.44
CA VAL A 1138 -21.31 -0.96 -52.34
C VAL A 1138 -20.48 -0.67 -53.60
N PRO A 1139 -19.37 -1.38 -53.85
CA PRO A 1139 -18.72 -1.35 -55.15
C PRO A 1139 -19.53 -2.14 -56.19
N GLY A 1140 -19.49 -1.74 -57.46
CA GLY A 1140 -20.31 -2.34 -58.53
C GLY A 1140 -20.20 -3.86 -58.66
N HIS A 1141 -19.04 -4.45 -58.33
CA HIS A 1141 -18.84 -5.90 -58.34
C HIS A 1141 -19.63 -6.66 -57.25
N ALA A 1142 -20.15 -5.96 -56.24
CA ALA A 1142 -20.95 -6.52 -55.15
C ALA A 1142 -22.47 -6.31 -55.32
N GLU A 1143 -22.91 -5.47 -56.27
CA GLU A 1143 -24.33 -5.16 -56.49
C GLU A 1143 -25.15 -6.40 -56.86
N GLU A 1144 -24.64 -7.26 -57.76
CA GLU A 1144 -25.32 -8.49 -58.16
C GLU A 1144 -25.49 -9.48 -56.98
N ALA A 1145 -24.50 -9.53 -56.09
CA ALA A 1145 -24.53 -10.32 -54.87
C ALA A 1145 -25.42 -9.73 -53.75
N LEU A 1146 -25.88 -8.48 -53.88
CA LEU A 1146 -26.93 -7.89 -53.03
C LEU A 1146 -28.31 -8.06 -53.67
N LYS A 1147 -28.41 -7.86 -54.99
CA LYS A 1147 -29.64 -8.01 -55.77
C LYS A 1147 -30.18 -9.44 -55.75
N SER A 1148 -29.30 -10.45 -55.76
CA SER A 1148 -29.67 -11.86 -55.56
C SER A 1148 -30.18 -12.19 -54.14
N ARG A 1149 -29.94 -11.31 -53.15
CA ARG A 1149 -30.51 -11.35 -51.80
C ARG A 1149 -31.67 -10.34 -51.62
N GLY A 1150 -32.31 -9.91 -52.72
CA GLY A 1150 -33.46 -9.01 -52.71
C GLY A 1150 -33.15 -7.54 -52.45
N ILE A 1151 -31.87 -7.13 -52.40
CA ILE A 1151 -31.45 -5.75 -52.13
C ILE A 1151 -31.01 -5.09 -53.43
N ASP A 1152 -31.92 -4.34 -54.07
CA ASP A 1152 -31.59 -3.46 -55.19
C ASP A 1152 -31.10 -2.10 -54.64
N VAL A 1153 -29.84 -1.75 -54.94
CA VAL A 1153 -29.20 -0.52 -54.46
C VAL A 1153 -29.72 0.73 -55.16
N HIS A 1154 -30.17 0.62 -56.41
CA HIS A 1154 -30.66 1.75 -57.21
C HIS A 1154 -32.13 2.05 -56.94
N ASN A 1155 -32.90 1.04 -56.54
CA ASN A 1155 -34.32 1.13 -56.17
C ASN A 1155 -34.54 0.97 -54.64
N PHE A 1156 -33.53 1.33 -53.84
CA PHE A 1156 -33.47 1.01 -52.42
C PHE A 1156 -34.55 1.73 -51.58
N GLN A 1157 -35.35 0.96 -50.83
CA GLN A 1157 -36.34 1.48 -49.88
C GLN A 1157 -35.81 1.37 -48.44
N PRO A 1158 -35.51 2.47 -47.75
CA PRO A 1158 -34.94 2.43 -46.40
C PRO A 1158 -35.99 2.16 -45.32
N LEU A 1159 -35.58 1.39 -44.32
CA LEU A 1159 -36.32 1.23 -43.06
C LEU A 1159 -36.35 2.55 -42.26
N SER A 1160 -37.40 2.77 -41.49
CA SER A 1160 -37.48 3.96 -40.62
C SER A 1160 -36.52 3.83 -39.43
N ALA A 1161 -35.95 4.95 -38.98
CA ALA A 1161 -35.07 4.98 -37.81
C ALA A 1161 -35.75 4.51 -36.51
N GLU A 1162 -37.08 4.52 -36.46
CA GLU A 1162 -37.85 3.95 -35.34
C GLU A 1162 -37.95 2.42 -35.47
N SER A 1163 -38.21 1.89 -36.68
CA SER A 1163 -38.28 0.45 -36.93
C SER A 1163 -36.94 -0.30 -36.77
N MET A 1164 -35.81 0.41 -36.83
CA MET A 1164 -34.48 -0.15 -36.60
C MET A 1164 -34.01 -0.08 -35.14
N ARG A 1165 -34.61 0.78 -34.30
CA ARG A 1165 -34.21 0.93 -32.90
C ARG A 1165 -34.86 -0.13 -32.03
N ILE A 1166 -34.12 -0.62 -31.04
CA ILE A 1166 -34.63 -1.64 -30.12
C ILE A 1166 -34.90 -1.01 -28.74
N THR A 1167 -36.13 -1.17 -28.24
CA THR A 1167 -36.50 -0.88 -26.85
C THR A 1167 -36.27 -2.12 -25.97
N LEU A 1168 -35.98 -1.90 -24.68
CA LEU A 1168 -35.83 -2.97 -23.69
C LEU A 1168 -36.92 -2.85 -22.63
N ASP A 1169 -37.79 -3.86 -22.57
CA ASP A 1169 -38.73 -4.12 -21.48
C ASP A 1169 -38.05 -4.88 -20.33
#